data_AF-D8SP73-F1
#
_entry.id   AF-D8SP73-F1
#
_cell.length_a   1.000
_cell.length_b   1.000
_cell.length_c   1.000
_cell.angle_alpha   90.00
_cell.angle_beta   90.00
_cell.angle_gamma   90.00
#
_symmetry.space_group_name_H-M   'P 1'
#
loop_
_entity.id
_entity.type
_entity.pdbx_description
1 polymer ?
#
loop_
_entity_poly.entity_id
_entity_poly.type
_entity_poly.pdbx_seq_one_letter_code
_entity_poly.pdbx_strand_id
1 'polypeptide(L)'
;MAAGASDGGSSSFATEILALFLVAGFYFALVWIASRCVHEGYLAPLPRSAPLDKFSEQRAMDHVWELAHEIGGRQEGTEGLARAAEYLKAEITALKDRSKSVRLELDESLVSGSFSMHFLRHNVALSYRNHTNVAVRVSAHNATDDQASVLVNGHFDSPLGSPGAGDCASCVASMLEVLRYIVDSGWVPPSPIIFLFNGAEEVFLLASHGFITTHKWRSTVGAVINVEATGASGPDLVVQSGPETWPTRVYAESAVVPGANSVAQDVFPLVPGDTDYRIFSQDFADIPGMDIVFLLNGYVYHTAYDRPEIIASGSIQTRGENLIELLKGFTSAPELKTADQRAQAGGSNTDRHVYFDILGKFMVHYSRKTAQVLHYLPLLIVLAVPYFFSDDLKTSYSAIFDGAVRHGLGCVLAVLFPVMLAAARLILSATAMAWFANPLIAVATFVPVSVAGLLLPRVLSSRPHSTQEKIVASHWGATGLYGLEAAVLILSGAMSSYFPCWWALFMIPAIHVLQLLQKRFGQHSLRSLLGYILPGLLPSAYTIFFVVVFVEFIVEKLGMVGAHPDPFGFFVADVVIAFIMGLAVVVSVGHIIPGLAHILAKPRIIWLLLAISVGVSVGTSGTFPYSTLAPKRIILQHSFRTSGDSIIEASHDFATVDPNPMTFVFKHAPLVRESLATEPTLSQHSGANTFLALYPISLMLSRSFQVPTLAGPPYPQASLPKLLLTESIPGTLGTRRLFFELDLGSLQEVWGAAINVTGPLLNWSLSNQSLPGSEIVNGGPPSYVCRFSGKSSETWKFWMDAKTSPPLRIELGVLDQKLDETTIVLMQKFPLWAAVVAGTTYLSSYEF
;
A
#
# COMPACT_ATOMS: atom_id res chain seq x y z
N MET A 1 -69.78 2.61 14.99
CA MET A 1 -69.19 2.10 16.24
C MET A 1 -67.70 1.97 16.02
N ALA A 2 -66.94 2.70 16.82
CA ALA A 2 -65.49 2.76 16.80
C ALA A 2 -64.88 1.53 17.48
N ALA A 3 -63.81 0.99 16.90
CA ALA A 3 -62.69 0.35 17.59
C ALA A 3 -61.67 -0.11 16.53
N GLY A 4 -60.65 0.72 16.29
CA GLY A 4 -59.56 0.43 15.36
C GLY A 4 -58.47 1.49 15.46
N ALA A 5 -58.23 2.00 16.68
CA ALA A 5 -57.16 2.91 16.99
C ALA A 5 -56.33 2.31 18.12
N SER A 6 -55.02 2.49 17.99
CA SER A 6 -53.94 2.22 18.94
C SER A 6 -53.73 0.77 19.37
N ASP A 7 -52.94 0.05 18.57
CA ASP A 7 -51.87 -0.75 19.16
C ASP A 7 -50.54 -0.06 18.84
N GLY A 8 -50.27 1.03 19.57
CA GLY A 8 -48.97 1.70 19.61
C GLY A 8 -47.97 0.92 20.47
N GLY A 9 -47.93 -0.41 20.28
CA GLY A 9 -47.09 -1.31 21.06
C GLY A 9 -45.64 -1.21 20.60
N SER A 10 -44.71 -1.05 21.54
CA SER A 10 -43.28 -1.18 21.28
C SER A 10 -42.96 -2.54 20.68
N SER A 11 -41.93 -2.62 19.83
CA SER A 11 -41.46 -3.90 19.28
C SER A 11 -41.17 -4.92 20.38
N SER A 12 -41.61 -6.16 20.19
CA SER A 12 -41.29 -7.24 21.12
C SER A 12 -39.79 -7.56 21.08
N PHE A 13 -39.21 -8.04 22.18
CA PHE A 13 -37.79 -8.40 22.22
C PHE A 13 -37.43 -9.42 21.13
N ALA A 14 -38.31 -10.40 20.90
CA ALA A 14 -38.13 -11.39 19.84
C ALA A 14 -38.04 -10.75 18.44
N THR A 15 -38.86 -9.72 18.17
CA THR A 15 -38.83 -9.01 16.88
C THR A 15 -37.51 -8.25 16.70
N GLU A 16 -37.00 -7.63 17.76
CA GLU A 16 -35.75 -6.87 17.72
C GLU A 16 -34.54 -7.76 17.51
N ILE A 17 -34.48 -8.88 18.22
CA ILE A 17 -33.42 -9.88 18.05
C ILE A 17 -33.47 -10.49 16.66
N LEU A 18 -34.67 -10.84 16.16
CA LEU A 18 -34.82 -11.38 14.81
C LEU A 18 -34.42 -10.34 13.73
N ALA A 19 -34.75 -9.06 13.92
CA ALA A 19 -34.30 -8.00 13.03
C ALA A 19 -32.77 -7.85 13.04
N LEU A 20 -32.13 -7.92 14.22
CA LEU A 20 -30.68 -7.87 14.33
C LEU A 20 -30.02 -9.06 13.60
N PHE A 21 -30.55 -10.28 13.78
CA PHE A 21 -30.07 -11.46 13.07
C PHE A 21 -30.29 -11.38 11.56
N LEU A 22 -31.40 -10.82 11.09
CA LEU A 22 -31.65 -10.63 9.65
C LEU A 22 -30.64 -9.66 9.04
N VAL A 23 -30.36 -8.55 9.73
CA VAL A 23 -29.36 -7.57 9.27
C VAL A 23 -27.95 -8.17 9.30
N ALA A 24 -27.59 -8.87 10.38
CA ALA A 24 -26.31 -9.56 10.49
C ALA A 24 -26.14 -10.64 9.41
N GLY A 25 -27.17 -11.46 9.17
CA GLY A 25 -27.18 -12.49 8.13
C GLY A 25 -27.08 -11.91 6.71
N PHE A 26 -27.74 -10.76 6.47
CA PHE A 26 -27.61 -10.03 5.21
C PHE A 26 -26.17 -9.58 4.95
N TYR A 27 -25.53 -8.91 5.92
CA TYR A 27 -24.14 -8.47 5.75
C TYR A 27 -23.15 -9.64 5.73
N PHE A 28 -23.40 -10.70 6.49
CA PHE A 28 -22.60 -11.92 6.40
C PHE A 28 -22.64 -12.52 4.99
N ALA A 29 -23.82 -12.59 4.36
CA ALA A 29 -23.95 -13.06 2.99
C ALA A 29 -23.20 -12.15 1.99
N LEU A 30 -23.29 -10.82 2.16
CA LEU A 30 -22.53 -9.88 1.32
C LEU A 30 -21.02 -10.02 1.50
N VAL A 31 -20.53 -10.15 2.74
CA VAL A 31 -19.10 -10.35 3.04
C VAL A 31 -18.63 -11.68 2.45
N TRP A 32 -19.43 -12.74 2.56
CA TRP A 32 -19.11 -14.03 1.97
C TRP A 32 -19.02 -13.96 0.44
N ILE A 33 -19.98 -13.31 -0.23
CA ILE A 33 -19.93 -13.10 -1.69
C ILE A 33 -18.71 -12.25 -2.07
N ALA A 34 -18.46 -11.16 -1.36
CA ALA A 34 -17.32 -10.28 -1.59
C ALA A 34 -16.00 -11.04 -1.46
N SER A 35 -15.80 -11.79 -0.37
CA SER A 35 -14.61 -12.61 -0.14
C SER A 35 -14.41 -13.65 -1.25
N ARG A 36 -15.49 -14.29 -1.73
CA ARG A 36 -15.44 -15.20 -2.88
C ARG A 36 -15.03 -14.48 -4.17
N CYS A 37 -15.55 -13.28 -4.42
CA CYS A 37 -15.15 -12.48 -5.58
C CYS A 37 -13.68 -12.06 -5.52
N VAL A 38 -13.17 -11.71 -4.33
CA VAL A 38 -11.79 -11.29 -4.12
C VAL A 38 -10.81 -12.46 -4.27
N HIS A 39 -11.09 -13.59 -3.61
CA HIS A 39 -10.15 -14.72 -3.52
C HIS A 39 -10.33 -15.78 -4.61
N GLU A 40 -11.45 -15.77 -5.33
CA GLU A 40 -11.76 -16.77 -6.36
C GLU A 40 -12.33 -16.15 -7.66
N GLY A 41 -12.33 -14.82 -7.77
CA GLY A 41 -12.78 -14.10 -8.97
C GLY A 41 -11.80 -14.15 -10.14
N TYR A 42 -10.68 -14.87 -10.00
CA TYR A 42 -9.63 -14.99 -11.01
C TYR A 42 -10.06 -15.83 -12.21
N LEU A 43 -9.40 -15.59 -13.35
CA LEU A 43 -9.49 -16.48 -14.51
C LEU A 43 -8.83 -17.82 -14.21
N ALA A 44 -9.39 -18.89 -14.79
CA ALA A 44 -8.81 -20.22 -14.62
C ALA A 44 -7.42 -20.28 -15.25
N PRO A 45 -6.39 -20.76 -14.53
CA PRO A 45 -5.02 -20.82 -15.03
C PRO A 45 -4.92 -21.76 -16.24
N LEU A 46 -4.22 -21.32 -17.28
CA LEU A 46 -3.98 -22.15 -18.46
C LEU A 46 -2.68 -22.96 -18.32
N PRO A 47 -2.67 -24.25 -18.71
CA PRO A 47 -1.52 -25.13 -18.57
C PRO A 47 -0.41 -24.78 -19.57
N ARG A 48 0.80 -25.32 -19.36
CA ARG A 48 1.98 -25.06 -20.22
C ARG A 48 1.70 -25.36 -21.70
N SER A 49 0.89 -26.38 -21.97
CA SER A 49 0.49 -26.84 -23.30
C SER A 49 -0.62 -26.01 -23.97
N ALA A 50 -1.10 -24.94 -23.32
CA ALA A 50 -2.08 -24.04 -23.89
C ALA A 50 -1.57 -23.45 -25.22
N PRO A 51 -2.47 -23.17 -26.19
CA PRO A 51 -2.11 -22.57 -27.46
C PRO A 51 -1.21 -21.33 -27.32
N LEU A 52 -0.30 -21.14 -28.29
CA LEU A 52 0.67 -20.04 -28.25
C LEU A 52 0.03 -18.65 -28.47
N ASP A 53 -1.20 -18.61 -28.99
CA ASP A 53 -2.04 -17.41 -29.09
C ASP A 53 -2.89 -17.17 -27.82
N LYS A 54 -2.50 -17.77 -26.69
CA LYS A 54 -3.07 -17.54 -25.36
C LYS A 54 -1.98 -17.27 -24.34
N PHE A 55 -2.29 -16.47 -23.33
CA PHE A 55 -1.44 -16.33 -22.15
C PHE A 55 -1.53 -17.61 -21.31
N SER A 56 -0.43 -18.12 -20.77
CA SER A 56 -0.44 -19.26 -19.85
C SER A 56 0.20 -18.92 -18.52
N GLU A 57 -0.59 -18.99 -17.45
CA GLU A 57 -0.06 -18.88 -16.09
C GLU A 57 1.01 -19.93 -15.80
N GLN A 58 0.88 -21.17 -16.27
CA GLN A 58 1.91 -22.17 -16.01
C GLN A 58 3.26 -21.81 -16.65
N ARG A 59 3.28 -21.25 -17.87
CA ARG A 59 4.52 -20.77 -18.50
C ARG A 59 5.13 -19.59 -17.74
N ALA A 60 4.28 -18.64 -17.31
CA ALA A 60 4.73 -17.54 -16.47
C ALA A 60 5.29 -18.05 -15.13
N MET A 61 4.62 -19.00 -14.48
CA MET A 61 5.09 -19.61 -13.24
C MET A 61 6.44 -20.29 -13.39
N ASP A 62 6.76 -20.87 -14.55
CA ASP A 62 8.10 -21.43 -14.80
C ASP A 62 9.20 -20.36 -14.68
N HIS A 63 8.94 -19.14 -15.17
CA HIS A 63 9.84 -17.99 -14.97
C HIS A 63 9.90 -17.54 -13.51
N VAL A 64 8.77 -17.58 -12.78
CA VAL A 64 8.74 -17.25 -11.35
C VAL A 64 9.62 -18.22 -10.55
N TRP A 65 9.52 -19.52 -10.82
CA TRP A 65 10.35 -20.54 -10.18
C TRP A 65 11.83 -20.33 -10.49
N GLU A 66 12.19 -20.06 -11.75
CA GLU A 66 13.58 -19.79 -12.09
C GLU A 66 14.13 -18.57 -11.34
N LEU A 67 13.40 -17.44 -11.38
CA LEU A 67 13.84 -16.19 -10.78
C LEU A 67 13.92 -16.29 -9.25
N ALA A 68 12.86 -16.79 -8.59
CA ALA A 68 12.70 -16.74 -7.13
C ALA A 68 13.18 -17.99 -6.39
N HIS A 69 13.42 -19.10 -7.08
CA HIS A 69 13.88 -20.35 -6.47
C HIS A 69 15.24 -20.80 -6.99
N GLU A 70 15.39 -21.02 -8.30
CA GLU A 70 16.59 -21.64 -8.90
C GLU A 70 17.79 -20.69 -8.93
N ILE A 71 17.58 -19.46 -9.42
CA ILE A 71 18.60 -18.42 -9.36
C ILE A 71 18.83 -18.08 -7.89
N GLY A 72 17.76 -17.68 -7.19
CA GLY A 72 17.80 -17.29 -5.78
C GLY A 72 18.62 -16.02 -5.51
N GLY A 73 18.14 -15.19 -4.58
CA GLY A 73 18.88 -14.03 -4.07
C GLY A 73 19.15 -12.94 -5.11
N ARG A 74 18.10 -12.23 -5.57
CA ARG A 74 18.19 -11.16 -6.59
C ARG A 74 18.30 -9.75 -5.98
N GLN A 75 18.80 -9.64 -4.76
CA GLN A 75 19.06 -8.35 -4.13
C GLN A 75 20.18 -7.60 -4.85
N GLU A 76 20.14 -6.26 -4.78
CA GLU A 76 21.26 -5.43 -5.24
C GLU A 76 22.58 -5.90 -4.60
N GLY A 77 23.63 -5.97 -5.42
CA GLY A 77 24.97 -6.40 -5.01
C GLY A 77 25.24 -7.91 -5.11
N THR A 78 24.22 -8.78 -5.19
CA THR A 78 24.42 -10.23 -5.24
C THR A 78 24.76 -10.74 -6.64
N GLU A 79 25.24 -11.99 -6.74
CA GLU A 79 25.40 -12.69 -8.02
C GLU A 79 24.06 -13.10 -8.64
N GLY A 80 23.04 -13.37 -7.81
CA GLY A 80 21.70 -13.75 -8.28
C GLY A 80 21.05 -12.67 -9.13
N LEU A 81 21.24 -11.39 -8.81
CA LEU A 81 20.74 -10.28 -9.65
C LEU A 81 21.38 -10.28 -11.05
N ALA A 82 22.69 -10.50 -11.14
CA ALA A 82 23.38 -10.60 -12.43
C ALA A 82 22.90 -11.81 -13.25
N ARG A 83 22.76 -12.98 -12.60
CA ARG A 83 22.21 -14.19 -13.24
C ARG A 83 20.77 -13.99 -13.72
N ALA A 84 19.96 -13.22 -13.00
CA ALA A 84 18.61 -12.87 -13.44
C ALA A 84 18.63 -12.00 -14.72
N ALA A 85 19.52 -11.02 -14.81
CA ALA A 85 19.69 -10.22 -16.03
C ALA A 85 20.15 -11.08 -17.23
N GLU A 86 21.08 -12.03 -17.00
CA GLU A 86 21.52 -13.00 -18.00
C GLU A 86 20.39 -13.90 -18.48
N TYR A 87 19.59 -14.42 -17.54
CA TYR A 87 18.40 -15.21 -17.82
C TYR A 87 17.40 -14.45 -18.70
N LEU A 88 17.07 -13.22 -18.34
CA LEU A 88 16.17 -12.37 -19.12
C LEU A 88 16.67 -12.15 -20.54
N LYS A 89 17.97 -11.86 -20.70
CA LYS A 89 18.57 -11.70 -22.03
C LYS A 89 18.50 -12.99 -22.85
N ALA A 90 18.72 -14.15 -22.23
CA ALA A 90 18.62 -15.44 -22.91
C ALA A 90 17.20 -15.71 -23.41
N GLU A 91 16.19 -15.54 -22.55
CA GLU A 91 14.78 -15.73 -22.90
C GLU A 91 14.33 -14.77 -24.01
N ILE A 92 14.70 -13.48 -23.90
CA ILE A 92 14.35 -12.47 -24.92
C ILE A 92 15.08 -12.74 -26.24
N THR A 93 16.33 -13.19 -26.20
CA THR A 93 17.08 -13.55 -27.42
C THR A 93 16.44 -14.74 -28.13
N ALA A 94 16.05 -15.77 -27.38
CA ALA A 94 15.34 -16.93 -27.93
C ALA A 94 13.99 -16.55 -28.57
N LEU A 95 13.31 -15.53 -28.05
CA LEU A 95 12.09 -14.96 -28.63
C LEU A 95 12.40 -14.15 -29.91
N LYS A 96 13.44 -13.32 -29.86
CA LYS A 96 13.90 -12.52 -31.00
C LYS A 96 14.28 -13.40 -32.19
N ASP A 97 15.03 -14.48 -31.97
CA ASP A 97 15.54 -15.35 -33.03
C ASP A 97 14.44 -16.12 -33.78
N ARG A 98 13.29 -16.37 -33.13
CA ARG A 98 12.14 -17.04 -33.76
C ARG A 98 11.04 -16.09 -34.21
N SER A 99 11.15 -14.79 -33.92
CA SER A 99 10.16 -13.80 -34.32
C SER A 99 10.06 -13.67 -35.84
N LYS A 100 8.83 -13.70 -36.35
CA LYS A 100 8.53 -13.53 -37.79
C LYS A 100 7.75 -12.24 -38.04
N SER A 101 6.74 -11.98 -37.23
CA SER A 101 5.77 -10.91 -37.47
C SER A 101 6.20 -9.53 -36.97
N VAL A 102 7.08 -9.48 -35.97
CA VAL A 102 7.50 -8.24 -35.29
C VAL A 102 9.02 -8.12 -35.20
N ARG A 103 9.51 -6.87 -35.14
CA ARG A 103 10.91 -6.52 -34.91
C ARG A 103 11.15 -6.39 -33.40
N LEU A 104 12.12 -7.14 -32.87
CA LEU A 104 12.56 -7.06 -31.48
C LEU A 104 13.97 -6.45 -31.41
N GLU A 105 14.09 -5.34 -30.67
CA GLU A 105 15.36 -4.66 -30.38
C GLU A 105 15.65 -4.83 -28.90
N LEU A 106 16.63 -5.67 -28.56
CA LEU A 106 17.10 -5.91 -27.18
C LEU A 106 18.24 -4.94 -26.87
N ASP A 107 18.17 -4.30 -25.71
CA ASP A 107 19.19 -3.43 -25.15
C ASP A 107 19.45 -3.80 -23.68
N GLU A 108 20.72 -3.84 -23.30
CA GLU A 108 21.15 -3.92 -21.91
C GLU A 108 21.90 -2.63 -21.61
N SER A 109 21.46 -1.91 -20.57
CA SER A 109 22.04 -0.62 -20.22
C SER A 109 22.49 -0.62 -18.76
N LEU A 110 23.71 -0.14 -18.53
CA LEU A 110 24.21 0.20 -17.20
C LEU A 110 23.91 1.67 -16.92
N VAL A 111 23.11 1.92 -15.90
CA VAL A 111 22.65 3.27 -15.56
C VAL A 111 23.31 3.77 -14.27
N SER A 112 23.67 5.04 -14.29
CA SER A 112 24.26 5.77 -13.15
C SER A 112 23.62 7.13 -13.04
N GLY A 113 23.51 7.67 -11.83
CA GLY A 113 22.86 8.95 -11.62
C GLY A 113 22.80 9.37 -10.15
N SER A 114 22.17 10.51 -9.91
CA SER A 114 21.85 10.96 -8.57
C SER A 114 20.59 11.83 -8.58
N PHE A 115 19.78 11.75 -7.54
CA PHE A 115 18.59 12.58 -7.35
C PHE A 115 18.17 12.61 -5.88
N SER A 116 17.26 13.51 -5.53
CA SER A 116 16.67 13.58 -4.19
C SER A 116 15.26 13.03 -4.24
N MET A 117 14.88 12.28 -3.21
CA MET A 117 13.56 11.70 -3.06
C MET A 117 13.00 12.07 -1.68
N HIS A 118 11.70 12.32 -1.62
CA HIS A 118 10.96 12.41 -0.37
C HIS A 118 10.22 11.10 -0.16
N PHE A 119 10.78 10.20 0.64
CA PHE A 119 10.30 8.84 0.85
C PHE A 119 10.02 8.60 2.33
N LEU A 120 8.89 7.96 2.65
CA LEU A 120 8.44 7.73 4.04
C LEU A 120 8.43 8.99 4.94
N ARG A 121 8.14 10.16 4.36
CA ARG A 121 8.15 11.49 5.04
C ARG A 121 9.54 12.03 5.40
N HIS A 122 10.59 11.48 4.78
CA HIS A 122 11.97 11.86 5.00
C HIS A 122 12.65 12.19 3.67
N ASN A 123 13.58 13.15 3.72
CA ASN A 123 14.35 13.54 2.55
C ASN A 123 15.61 12.69 2.47
N VAL A 124 15.84 12.09 1.30
CA VAL A 124 17.04 11.30 1.05
C VAL A 124 17.65 11.71 -0.28
N ALA A 125 18.97 11.91 -0.29
CA ALA A 125 19.73 11.98 -1.52
C ALA A 125 20.15 10.57 -1.93
N LEU A 126 20.02 10.26 -3.21
CA LEU A 126 20.36 8.97 -3.80
C LEU A 126 21.47 9.20 -4.81
N SER A 127 22.53 8.40 -4.73
CA SER A 127 23.64 8.38 -5.67
C SER A 127 23.92 6.93 -6.05
N TYR A 128 23.94 6.64 -7.35
CA TYR A 128 24.02 5.26 -7.80
C TYR A 128 24.83 5.08 -9.07
N ARG A 129 25.39 3.88 -9.25
CA ARG A 129 26.25 3.55 -10.38
C ARG A 129 26.02 2.12 -10.86
N ASN A 130 26.10 1.93 -12.17
CA ASN A 130 26.11 0.61 -12.82
C ASN A 130 24.94 -0.32 -12.48
N HIS A 131 23.73 0.19 -12.22
CA HIS A 131 22.56 -0.68 -12.14
C HIS A 131 22.17 -1.17 -13.54
N THR A 132 21.70 -2.41 -13.63
CA THR A 132 21.40 -3.05 -14.92
C THR A 132 19.92 -2.91 -15.25
N ASN A 133 19.61 -2.43 -16.45
CA ASN A 133 18.30 -2.57 -17.06
C ASN A 133 18.40 -3.49 -18.26
N VAL A 134 17.41 -4.36 -18.43
CA VAL A 134 17.19 -5.12 -19.66
C VAL A 134 15.93 -4.59 -20.31
N ALA A 135 16.03 -4.05 -21.52
CA ALA A 135 14.91 -3.47 -22.23
C ALA A 135 14.73 -4.12 -23.61
N VAL A 136 13.50 -4.37 -24.02
CA VAL A 136 13.19 -4.83 -25.37
C VAL A 136 12.09 -4.00 -26.00
N ARG A 137 12.37 -3.44 -27.17
CA ARG A 137 11.40 -2.72 -28.00
C ARG A 137 10.83 -3.66 -29.05
N VAL A 138 9.50 -3.80 -29.05
CA VAL A 138 8.72 -4.61 -29.98
C VAL A 138 7.96 -3.68 -30.92
N SER A 139 8.10 -3.87 -32.21
CA SER A 139 7.48 -2.99 -33.21
C SER A 139 7.14 -3.73 -34.50
N ALA A 140 6.31 -3.12 -35.35
CA ALA A 140 6.17 -3.55 -36.73
C ALA A 140 7.51 -3.38 -37.48
N HIS A 141 7.79 -4.22 -38.47
CA HIS A 141 9.06 -4.14 -39.25
C HIS A 141 9.27 -2.80 -39.97
N ASN A 142 8.20 -2.07 -40.27
CA ASN A 142 8.22 -0.76 -40.92
C ASN A 142 8.09 0.42 -39.93
N ALA A 143 8.10 0.17 -38.62
CA ALA A 143 8.03 1.23 -37.62
C ALA A 143 9.30 2.09 -37.64
N THR A 144 9.14 3.39 -37.39
CA THR A 144 10.26 4.33 -37.28
C THR A 144 10.77 4.39 -35.84
N ASP A 145 12.02 4.85 -35.67
CA ASP A 145 12.66 4.88 -34.35
C ASP A 145 12.13 6.00 -33.45
N ASP A 146 11.45 7.00 -34.01
CA ASP A 146 10.84 8.14 -33.32
C ASP A 146 9.34 7.93 -32.99
N GLN A 147 8.75 6.78 -33.35
CA GLN A 147 7.34 6.51 -33.07
C GLN A 147 7.06 6.37 -31.57
N ALA A 148 5.96 6.99 -31.11
CA ALA A 148 5.50 6.91 -29.74
C ALA A 148 5.28 5.46 -29.31
N SER A 149 5.76 5.12 -28.11
CA SER A 149 5.79 3.75 -27.60
C SER A 149 5.06 3.64 -26.27
N VAL A 150 4.45 2.49 -26.00
CA VAL A 150 3.90 2.14 -24.68
C VAL A 150 4.99 1.44 -23.88
N LEU A 151 5.34 1.97 -22.70
CA LEU A 151 6.28 1.34 -21.77
C LEU A 151 5.51 0.40 -20.83
N VAL A 152 5.92 -0.87 -20.76
CA VAL A 152 5.52 -1.82 -19.72
C VAL A 152 6.72 -2.04 -18.81
N ASN A 153 6.60 -1.64 -17.54
CA ASN A 153 7.67 -1.73 -16.55
C ASN A 153 7.36 -2.78 -15.48
N GLY A 154 8.39 -3.50 -15.07
CA GLY A 154 8.40 -4.35 -13.87
C GLY A 154 9.86 -4.63 -13.47
N HIS A 155 10.10 -4.86 -12.19
CA HIS A 155 11.46 -4.99 -11.67
C HIS A 155 11.86 -6.45 -11.37
N PHE A 156 13.12 -6.79 -11.63
CA PHE A 156 13.66 -8.15 -11.48
C PHE A 156 14.59 -8.33 -10.29
N ASP A 157 14.96 -7.25 -9.61
CA ASP A 157 15.57 -7.32 -8.28
C ASP A 157 14.56 -7.80 -7.22
N SER A 158 15.06 -8.06 -6.01
CA SER A 158 14.23 -8.48 -4.88
C SER A 158 14.67 -7.79 -3.59
N PRO A 159 13.79 -7.61 -2.59
CA PRO A 159 14.12 -6.91 -1.36
C PRO A 159 15.09 -7.73 -0.50
N LEU A 160 15.78 -7.04 0.42
CA LEU A 160 16.73 -7.66 1.36
C LEU A 160 16.09 -8.85 2.11
N GLY A 161 16.66 -10.05 1.96
CA GLY A 161 16.19 -11.26 2.63
C GLY A 161 14.90 -11.89 2.09
N SER A 162 14.40 -11.42 0.94
CA SER A 162 13.20 -11.95 0.27
C SER A 162 13.54 -12.67 -1.05
N PRO A 163 12.94 -13.83 -1.36
CA PRO A 163 13.03 -14.43 -2.69
C PRO A 163 12.32 -13.63 -3.78
N GLY A 164 11.33 -12.81 -3.40
CA GLY A 164 10.63 -11.90 -4.31
C GLY A 164 9.80 -12.62 -5.38
N ALA A 165 9.01 -13.63 -4.99
CA ALA A 165 8.20 -14.41 -5.93
C ALA A 165 6.96 -13.62 -6.40
N GLY A 166 6.20 -13.05 -5.47
CA GLY A 166 5.22 -12.03 -5.76
C GLY A 166 5.90 -10.77 -6.28
N ASP A 167 6.95 -10.34 -5.56
CA ASP A 167 7.57 -9.02 -5.64
C ASP A 167 9.04 -9.06 -6.16
N CYS A 168 9.31 -8.88 -7.45
CA CYS A 168 8.34 -8.82 -8.55
C CYS A 168 8.62 -9.87 -9.63
N ALA A 169 9.08 -11.08 -9.25
CA ALA A 169 9.23 -12.17 -10.22
C ALA A 169 7.92 -12.48 -10.96
N SER A 170 6.76 -12.34 -10.30
CA SER A 170 5.44 -12.46 -10.92
C SER A 170 5.20 -11.44 -12.03
N CYS A 171 5.73 -10.23 -11.89
CA CYS A 171 5.59 -9.10 -12.82
C CYS A 171 6.45 -9.34 -14.05
N VAL A 172 7.72 -9.67 -13.81
CA VAL A 172 8.70 -10.04 -14.85
C VAL A 172 8.21 -11.26 -15.64
N ALA A 173 7.72 -12.29 -14.96
CA ALA A 173 7.16 -13.48 -15.59
C ALA A 173 5.94 -13.17 -16.46
N SER A 174 5.03 -12.30 -15.98
CA SER A 174 3.87 -11.85 -16.75
C SER A 174 4.32 -11.11 -18.01
N MET A 175 5.31 -10.22 -17.90
CA MET A 175 5.86 -9.49 -19.04
C MET A 175 6.54 -10.41 -20.07
N LEU A 176 7.31 -11.41 -19.63
CA LEU A 176 7.93 -12.40 -20.52
C LEU A 176 6.89 -13.23 -21.29
N GLU A 177 5.84 -13.71 -20.62
CA GLU A 177 4.79 -14.48 -21.27
C GLU A 177 3.93 -13.61 -22.21
N VAL A 178 3.71 -12.33 -21.90
CA VAL A 178 3.09 -11.37 -22.82
C VAL A 178 4.00 -11.12 -24.04
N LEU A 179 5.31 -10.94 -23.85
CA LEU A 179 6.26 -10.79 -24.95
C LEU A 179 6.24 -12.03 -25.85
N ARG A 180 6.23 -13.23 -25.25
CA ARG A 180 6.07 -14.50 -25.97
C ARG A 180 4.75 -14.56 -26.74
N TYR A 181 3.64 -14.12 -26.14
CA TYR A 181 2.35 -14.00 -26.81
C TYR A 181 2.43 -13.12 -28.06
N ILE A 182 3.08 -11.95 -27.98
CA ILE A 182 3.22 -11.05 -29.14
C ILE A 182 3.99 -11.74 -30.27
N VAL A 183 5.09 -12.41 -29.93
CA VAL A 183 5.95 -13.09 -30.91
C VAL A 183 5.24 -14.25 -31.62
N ASP A 184 4.50 -15.09 -30.88
CA ASP A 184 3.95 -16.33 -31.43
C ASP A 184 2.47 -16.23 -31.88
N SER A 185 1.70 -15.24 -31.42
CA SER A 185 0.27 -15.07 -31.81
C SER A 185 0.09 -14.50 -33.22
N GLY A 186 1.13 -13.87 -33.76
CA GLY A 186 1.08 -13.12 -35.02
C GLY A 186 0.44 -11.72 -34.90
N TRP A 187 0.07 -11.27 -33.70
CA TRP A 187 -0.37 -9.90 -33.46
C TRP A 187 0.79 -8.93 -33.66
N VAL A 188 0.55 -7.86 -34.44
CA VAL A 188 1.51 -6.78 -34.66
C VAL A 188 0.96 -5.52 -33.99
N PRO A 189 1.68 -4.93 -33.02
CA PRO A 189 1.18 -3.78 -32.29
C PRO A 189 1.15 -2.53 -33.19
N PRO A 190 0.05 -1.74 -33.20
CA PRO A 190 -0.04 -0.53 -34.03
C PRO A 190 0.99 0.55 -33.67
N SER A 191 1.39 0.61 -32.41
CA SER A 191 2.48 1.45 -31.90
C SER A 191 3.49 0.57 -31.16
N PRO A 192 4.80 0.89 -31.18
CA PRO A 192 5.80 0.10 -30.49
C PRO A 192 5.51 -0.07 -28.99
N ILE A 193 5.98 -1.19 -28.43
CA ILE A 193 5.92 -1.48 -27.01
C ILE A 193 7.36 -1.63 -26.51
N ILE A 194 7.69 -1.02 -25.38
CA ILE A 194 8.97 -1.21 -24.70
C ILE A 194 8.67 -2.00 -23.42
N PHE A 195 9.24 -3.20 -23.29
CA PHE A 195 9.28 -3.91 -22.02
C PHE A 195 10.57 -3.53 -21.31
N LEU A 196 10.46 -2.93 -20.13
CA LEU A 196 11.59 -2.56 -19.28
C LEU A 196 11.60 -3.45 -18.05
N PHE A 197 12.62 -4.31 -17.97
CA PHE A 197 12.94 -5.08 -16.79
C PHE A 197 13.96 -4.27 -15.97
N ASN A 198 13.48 -3.62 -14.91
CA ASN A 198 14.25 -2.77 -14.00
C ASN A 198 15.05 -3.60 -12.99
N GLY A 199 16.34 -3.34 -12.79
CA GLY A 199 17.19 -4.10 -11.87
C GLY A 199 17.51 -3.47 -10.52
N ALA A 200 16.89 -2.34 -10.14
CA ALA A 200 17.18 -1.65 -8.88
C ALA A 200 15.98 -0.81 -8.37
N GLU A 201 14.80 -1.42 -8.28
CA GLU A 201 13.61 -0.82 -7.67
C GLU A 201 13.76 -0.76 -6.13
N GLU A 202 14.18 -1.88 -5.53
CA GLU A 202 14.15 -2.13 -4.08
C GLU A 202 15.16 -1.31 -3.28
N VAL A 203 16.04 -0.64 -4.03
CA VAL A 203 17.01 0.34 -3.54
C VAL A 203 16.62 1.75 -3.96
N PHE A 204 15.30 2.04 -3.98
CA PHE A 204 14.69 3.35 -4.21
C PHE A 204 14.59 3.80 -5.69
N LEU A 205 14.05 2.93 -6.55
CA LEU A 205 13.63 3.25 -7.92
C LEU A 205 14.78 3.73 -8.84
N LEU A 206 16.00 3.25 -8.59
CA LEU A 206 17.21 3.85 -9.16
C LEU A 206 17.36 3.55 -10.64
N ALA A 207 17.03 2.33 -11.05
CA ALA A 207 17.23 1.93 -12.44
C ALA A 207 16.11 2.45 -13.37
N SER A 208 14.88 2.63 -12.89
CA SER A 208 13.83 3.35 -13.64
C SER A 208 14.19 4.82 -13.84
N HIS A 209 14.76 5.49 -12.81
CA HIS A 209 15.29 6.85 -12.95
C HIS A 209 16.41 6.90 -13.99
N GLY A 210 17.33 5.93 -13.93
CA GLY A 210 18.39 5.78 -14.92
C GLY A 210 17.87 5.64 -16.35
N PHE A 211 16.84 4.81 -16.56
CA PHE A 211 16.22 4.62 -17.88
C PHE A 211 15.62 5.93 -18.41
N ILE A 212 14.73 6.58 -17.65
CA ILE A 212 13.98 7.72 -18.16
C ILE A 212 14.84 8.97 -18.37
N THR A 213 15.99 9.07 -17.69
CA THR A 213 16.90 10.22 -17.82
C THR A 213 17.97 10.02 -18.88
N THR A 214 18.42 8.79 -19.14
CA THR A 214 19.60 8.54 -20.00
C THR A 214 19.34 7.66 -21.23
N HIS A 215 18.31 6.81 -21.22
CA HIS A 215 18.14 5.81 -22.26
C HIS A 215 17.72 6.41 -23.62
N LYS A 216 18.20 5.83 -24.73
CA LYS A 216 17.92 6.31 -26.10
C LYS A 216 16.43 6.33 -26.47
N TRP A 217 15.63 5.44 -25.90
CA TRP A 217 14.17 5.38 -26.15
C TRP A 217 13.33 6.30 -25.25
N ARG A 218 13.92 6.98 -24.27
CA ARG A 218 13.19 7.76 -23.25
C ARG A 218 12.21 8.79 -23.85
N SER A 219 12.59 9.45 -24.95
CA SER A 219 11.78 10.49 -25.60
C SER A 219 10.58 9.93 -26.36
N THR A 220 10.62 8.64 -26.72
CA THR A 220 9.53 7.98 -27.44
C THR A 220 8.46 7.42 -26.50
N VAL A 221 8.72 7.35 -25.19
CA VAL A 221 7.74 6.82 -24.23
C VAL A 221 6.53 7.75 -24.18
N GLY A 222 5.40 7.25 -24.69
CA GLY A 222 4.14 7.97 -24.79
C GLY A 222 3.15 7.64 -23.68
N ALA A 223 3.24 6.45 -23.13
CA ALA A 223 2.45 6.00 -21.99
C ALA A 223 3.19 4.95 -21.16
N VAL A 224 2.80 4.76 -19.90
CA VAL A 224 3.38 3.74 -19.02
C VAL A 224 2.32 2.85 -18.40
N ILE A 225 2.59 1.55 -18.36
CA ILE A 225 1.91 0.55 -17.54
C ILE A 225 2.96 -0.02 -16.60
N ASN A 226 2.93 0.40 -15.34
CA ASN A 226 3.77 -0.16 -14.29
C ASN A 226 3.06 -1.37 -13.69
N VAL A 227 3.75 -2.50 -13.59
CA VAL A 227 3.24 -3.74 -13.00
C VAL A 227 4.04 -4.04 -11.75
N GLU A 228 3.33 -4.16 -10.64
CA GLU A 228 3.93 -4.23 -9.31
C GLU A 228 3.22 -5.27 -8.42
N ALA A 229 3.81 -5.62 -7.28
CA ALA A 229 3.22 -6.48 -6.29
C ALA A 229 3.52 -6.00 -4.87
N THR A 230 2.47 -5.74 -4.09
CA THR A 230 2.62 -5.46 -2.65
C THR A 230 2.31 -6.69 -1.77
N GLY A 231 2.24 -7.86 -2.40
CA GLY A 231 1.88 -9.14 -1.83
C GLY A 231 1.90 -10.21 -2.92
N ALA A 232 1.64 -11.46 -2.55
CA ALA A 232 1.72 -12.58 -3.49
C ALA A 232 0.39 -12.94 -4.17
N SER A 233 -0.67 -12.18 -3.96
CA SER A 233 -2.00 -12.49 -4.52
C SER A 233 -2.93 -11.28 -4.57
N GLY A 234 -4.21 -11.52 -4.84
CA GLY A 234 -5.25 -10.50 -4.81
C GLY A 234 -5.64 -10.03 -6.20
N PRO A 235 -6.66 -9.15 -6.27
CA PRO A 235 -6.99 -8.47 -7.51
C PRO A 235 -5.80 -7.65 -8.02
N ASP A 236 -5.61 -7.66 -9.33
CA ASP A 236 -4.67 -6.79 -10.04
C ASP A 236 -5.28 -5.39 -10.12
N LEU A 237 -5.02 -4.57 -9.10
CA LEU A 237 -5.72 -3.31 -8.86
C LEU A 237 -4.94 -2.12 -9.44
N VAL A 238 -5.61 -1.28 -10.22
CA VAL A 238 -5.11 0.05 -10.60
C VAL A 238 -5.17 0.96 -9.37
N VAL A 239 -4.00 1.25 -8.79
CA VAL A 239 -3.87 2.11 -7.61
C VAL A 239 -3.59 3.57 -7.96
N GLN A 240 -2.96 3.82 -9.12
CA GLN A 240 -2.69 5.17 -9.62
C GLN A 240 -2.95 5.24 -11.13
N SER A 241 -3.47 6.38 -11.59
CA SER A 241 -3.62 6.69 -13.01
C SER A 241 -3.56 8.19 -13.25
N GLY A 242 -2.88 8.62 -14.32
CA GLY A 242 -2.65 10.04 -14.64
C GLY A 242 -1.30 10.25 -15.32
N PRO A 243 -0.85 11.50 -15.52
CA PRO A 243 -1.58 12.75 -15.25
C PRO A 243 -2.75 13.03 -16.20
N GLU A 244 -2.85 12.38 -17.37
CA GLU A 244 -3.99 12.48 -18.29
C GLU A 244 -5.08 11.45 -18.01
N THR A 245 -6.30 11.66 -18.54
CA THR A 245 -7.48 10.82 -18.28
C THR A 245 -7.71 9.69 -19.28
N TRP A 246 -7.09 9.78 -20.45
CA TRP A 246 -7.27 8.77 -21.50
C TRP A 246 -6.77 7.37 -21.09
N PRO A 247 -5.72 7.19 -20.26
CA PRO A 247 -5.38 5.85 -19.77
C PRO A 247 -6.58 5.21 -19.08
N THR A 248 -7.21 5.91 -18.14
CA THR A 248 -8.38 5.41 -17.40
C THR A 248 -9.52 5.00 -18.35
N ARG A 249 -9.75 5.78 -19.41
CA ARG A 249 -10.73 5.44 -20.46
C ARG A 249 -10.34 4.14 -21.18
N VAL A 250 -9.09 4.03 -21.64
CA VAL A 250 -8.60 2.83 -22.34
C VAL A 250 -8.70 1.59 -21.45
N TYR A 251 -8.39 1.69 -20.16
CA TYR A 251 -8.57 0.58 -19.22
C TYR A 251 -10.04 0.19 -19.06
N ALA A 252 -10.93 1.16 -18.91
CA ALA A 252 -12.36 0.89 -18.82
C ALA A 252 -12.93 0.21 -20.08
N GLU A 253 -12.35 0.48 -21.24
CA GLU A 253 -12.71 -0.13 -22.53
C GLU A 253 -12.06 -1.51 -22.78
N SER A 254 -10.91 -1.79 -22.16
CA SER A 254 -10.06 -2.94 -22.53
C SER A 254 -9.92 -4.02 -21.45
N ALA A 255 -10.07 -3.69 -20.16
CA ALA A 255 -9.83 -4.66 -19.08
C ALA A 255 -10.81 -5.84 -19.12
N VAL A 256 -10.28 -7.06 -19.08
CA VAL A 256 -11.04 -8.32 -19.11
C VAL A 256 -11.66 -8.59 -17.74
N VAL A 257 -10.86 -8.43 -16.69
CA VAL A 257 -11.29 -8.51 -15.29
C VAL A 257 -10.88 -7.20 -14.64
N PRO A 258 -11.75 -6.17 -14.67
CA PRO A 258 -11.38 -4.85 -14.18
C PRO A 258 -11.16 -4.87 -12.67
N GLY A 259 -10.12 -4.18 -12.22
CA GLY A 259 -9.87 -3.87 -10.82
C GLY A 259 -9.34 -2.45 -10.77
N ALA A 260 -10.22 -1.47 -10.56
CA ALA A 260 -9.81 -0.07 -10.54
C ALA A 260 -10.84 0.75 -9.78
N ASN A 261 -10.39 1.67 -8.93
CA ASN A 261 -11.28 2.48 -8.12
C ASN A 261 -10.68 3.84 -7.79
N SER A 262 -11.43 4.92 -8.01
CA SER A 262 -11.01 6.28 -7.66
C SER A 262 -10.68 6.47 -6.16
N VAL A 263 -11.26 5.66 -5.27
CA VAL A 263 -10.89 5.70 -3.84
C VAL A 263 -9.47 5.20 -3.63
N ALA A 264 -9.04 4.15 -4.35
CA ALA A 264 -7.66 3.67 -4.27
C ALA A 264 -6.71 4.81 -4.68
N GLN A 265 -6.99 5.51 -5.79
CA GLN A 265 -6.20 6.65 -6.22
C GLN A 265 -6.18 7.83 -5.23
N ASP A 266 -7.31 8.14 -4.59
CA ASP A 266 -7.38 9.24 -3.60
C ASP A 266 -6.63 8.89 -2.30
N VAL A 267 -6.54 7.60 -1.93
CA VAL A 267 -5.95 7.13 -0.66
C VAL A 267 -4.50 6.66 -0.82
N PHE A 268 -4.09 6.20 -2.00
CA PHE A 268 -2.76 5.64 -2.25
C PHE A 268 -1.60 6.53 -1.77
N PRO A 269 -1.62 7.87 -1.93
CA PRO A 269 -0.56 8.74 -1.41
C PRO A 269 -0.38 8.71 0.12
N LEU A 270 -1.30 8.10 0.86
CA LEU A 270 -1.25 7.93 2.31
C LEU A 270 -0.65 6.58 2.73
N VAL A 271 -0.52 5.62 1.80
CA VAL A 271 0.06 4.31 2.05
C VAL A 271 1.59 4.42 2.03
N PRO A 272 2.31 3.86 3.03
CA PRO A 272 3.77 3.81 2.99
C PRO A 272 4.27 2.92 1.84
N GLY A 273 5.05 3.49 0.93
CA GLY A 273 5.61 2.83 -0.25
C GLY A 273 5.55 3.72 -1.48
N ASP A 274 6.39 3.47 -2.46
CA ASP A 274 6.36 4.08 -3.80
C ASP A 274 6.67 2.99 -4.82
N THR A 275 6.42 3.27 -6.10
CA THR A 275 6.71 2.36 -7.20
C THR A 275 7.40 3.13 -8.32
N ASP A 276 7.99 2.42 -9.28
CA ASP A 276 8.59 3.02 -10.47
C ASP A 276 7.65 3.95 -11.25
N TYR A 277 6.32 3.76 -11.12
CA TYR A 277 5.33 4.66 -11.70
C TYR A 277 5.58 6.14 -11.32
N ARG A 278 6.01 6.41 -10.08
CA ARG A 278 6.33 7.76 -9.60
C ARG A 278 7.44 8.41 -10.45
N ILE A 279 8.46 7.64 -10.80
CA ILE A 279 9.59 8.13 -11.60
C ILE A 279 9.13 8.55 -13.00
N PHE A 280 8.33 7.72 -13.68
CA PHE A 280 7.88 8.00 -15.04
C PHE A 280 6.78 9.06 -15.11
N SER A 281 5.83 9.02 -14.19
CA SER A 281 4.56 9.75 -14.32
C SER A 281 4.46 11.01 -13.45
N GLN A 282 5.38 11.20 -12.49
CA GLN A 282 5.30 12.30 -11.52
C GLN A 282 6.61 13.10 -11.42
N ASP A 283 7.73 12.43 -11.15
CA ASP A 283 8.95 13.13 -10.77
C ASP A 283 9.78 13.62 -11.96
N PHE A 284 9.84 12.87 -13.08
CA PHE A 284 10.84 13.13 -14.13
C PHE A 284 10.31 13.29 -15.56
N ALA A 285 9.09 12.81 -15.90
CA ALA A 285 8.67 12.79 -17.31
C ALA A 285 7.18 13.05 -17.60
N ASP A 286 6.33 13.17 -16.58
CA ASP A 286 4.87 13.43 -16.72
C ASP A 286 4.19 12.50 -17.76
N ILE A 287 4.61 11.23 -17.82
CA ILE A 287 4.08 10.26 -18.79
C ILE A 287 2.69 9.79 -18.32
N PRO A 288 1.66 9.86 -19.17
CA PRO A 288 0.34 9.33 -18.83
C PRO A 288 0.36 7.81 -18.71
N GLY A 289 -0.25 7.25 -17.66
CA GLY A 289 -0.19 5.82 -17.45
C GLY A 289 -1.03 5.25 -16.32
N MET A 290 -0.67 4.05 -15.91
CA MET A 290 -1.25 3.31 -14.79
C MET A 290 -0.20 2.59 -13.96
N ASP A 291 -0.52 2.46 -12.67
CA ASP A 291 0.18 1.64 -11.71
C ASP A 291 -0.75 0.50 -11.28
N ILE A 292 -0.40 -0.73 -11.61
CA ILE A 292 -1.22 -1.93 -11.42
C ILE A 292 -0.51 -2.88 -10.46
N VAL A 293 -1.14 -3.17 -9.32
CA VAL A 293 -0.51 -3.84 -8.19
C VAL A 293 -1.30 -5.09 -7.78
N PHE A 294 -0.60 -6.21 -7.52
CA PHE A 294 -1.17 -7.29 -6.72
C PHE A 294 -1.31 -6.85 -5.27
N LEU A 295 -2.55 -6.62 -4.85
CA LEU A 295 -2.83 -5.86 -3.63
C LEU A 295 -2.75 -6.68 -2.32
N LEU A 296 -3.06 -7.98 -2.36
CA LEU A 296 -3.36 -8.77 -1.16
C LEU A 296 -2.29 -9.81 -0.84
N ASN A 297 -2.41 -10.42 0.33
CA ASN A 297 -1.41 -11.30 0.92
C ASN A 297 -0.08 -10.57 1.17
N GLY A 298 -0.17 -9.31 1.62
CA GLY A 298 0.94 -8.46 2.01
C GLY A 298 1.65 -8.91 3.30
N TYR A 299 1.13 -9.93 4.00
CA TYR A 299 1.82 -10.50 5.17
C TYR A 299 3.24 -10.98 4.83
N VAL A 300 3.44 -11.58 3.65
CA VAL A 300 4.71 -12.17 3.21
C VAL A 300 5.60 -11.20 2.42
N TYR A 301 5.07 -10.06 1.97
CA TYR A 301 5.79 -9.01 1.24
C TYR A 301 7.11 -8.61 1.94
N HIS A 302 8.24 -8.51 1.26
CA HIS A 302 9.56 -8.24 1.87
C HIS A 302 9.91 -9.21 3.03
N THR A 303 9.61 -10.50 2.88
CA THR A 303 10.02 -11.54 3.84
C THR A 303 10.51 -12.79 3.12
N ALA A 304 11.23 -13.66 3.86
CA ALA A 304 11.65 -14.98 3.37
C ALA A 304 10.49 -15.93 2.98
N TYR A 305 9.23 -15.53 3.20
CA TYR A 305 8.03 -16.30 2.87
C TYR A 305 7.35 -15.87 1.56
N ASP A 306 7.84 -14.81 0.89
CA ASP A 306 7.41 -14.49 -0.47
C ASP A 306 8.03 -15.46 -1.49
N ARG A 307 7.38 -16.63 -1.64
CA ARG A 307 7.87 -17.78 -2.40
C ARG A 307 6.88 -18.20 -3.48
N PRO A 308 7.31 -18.89 -4.55
CA PRO A 308 6.43 -19.28 -5.65
C PRO A 308 5.16 -20.03 -5.21
N GLU A 309 5.22 -20.81 -4.13
CA GLU A 309 4.10 -21.62 -3.64
C GLU A 309 2.96 -20.79 -3.02
N ILE A 310 3.21 -19.53 -2.66
CA ILE A 310 2.20 -18.66 -2.03
C ILE A 310 1.40 -17.84 -3.05
N ILE A 311 1.79 -17.88 -4.33
CA ILE A 311 1.08 -17.19 -5.40
C ILE A 311 -0.29 -17.83 -5.62
N ALA A 312 -1.34 -17.03 -5.55
CA ALA A 312 -2.71 -17.52 -5.74
C ALA A 312 -2.93 -17.94 -7.19
N SER A 313 -3.46 -19.14 -7.38
CA SER A 313 -3.76 -19.67 -8.70
C SER A 313 -4.80 -18.81 -9.44
N GLY A 314 -4.55 -18.52 -10.72
CA GLY A 314 -5.37 -17.66 -11.57
C GLY A 314 -5.02 -16.17 -11.50
N SER A 315 -4.26 -15.71 -10.49
CA SER A 315 -3.91 -14.29 -10.34
C SER A 315 -3.03 -13.80 -11.50
N ILE A 316 -1.98 -14.57 -11.84
CA ILE A 316 -1.09 -14.29 -12.96
C ILE A 316 -1.82 -14.46 -14.30
N GLN A 317 -2.71 -15.46 -14.44
CA GLN A 317 -3.55 -15.57 -15.64
C GLN A 317 -4.40 -14.31 -15.85
N THR A 318 -5.03 -13.82 -14.78
CA THR A 318 -5.89 -12.63 -14.83
C THR A 318 -5.11 -11.38 -15.23
N ARG A 319 -3.94 -11.16 -14.59
CA ARG A 319 -2.99 -10.10 -14.95
C ARG A 319 -2.56 -10.19 -16.41
N GLY A 320 -2.16 -11.38 -16.87
CA GLY A 320 -1.71 -11.60 -18.25
C GLY A 320 -2.76 -11.27 -19.29
N GLU A 321 -4.00 -11.72 -19.10
CA GLU A 321 -5.11 -11.41 -20.00
C GLU A 321 -5.45 -9.92 -20.01
N ASN A 322 -5.45 -9.26 -18.84
CA ASN A 322 -5.61 -7.81 -18.75
C ASN A 322 -4.49 -7.07 -19.47
N LEU A 323 -3.22 -7.43 -19.26
CA LEU A 323 -2.07 -6.78 -19.88
C LEU A 323 -2.11 -6.87 -21.41
N ILE A 324 -2.50 -8.02 -21.97
CA ILE A 324 -2.63 -8.19 -23.42
C ILE A 324 -3.67 -7.22 -24.00
N GLU A 325 -4.87 -7.17 -23.41
CA GLU A 325 -5.94 -6.29 -23.93
C GLU A 325 -5.64 -4.81 -23.68
N LEU A 326 -5.01 -4.47 -22.54
CA LEU A 326 -4.53 -3.12 -22.29
C LEU A 326 -3.48 -2.70 -23.32
N LEU A 327 -2.51 -3.55 -23.63
CA LEU A 327 -1.50 -3.23 -24.66
C LEU A 327 -2.15 -3.00 -26.03
N LYS A 328 -3.16 -3.79 -26.41
CA LYS A 328 -3.94 -3.54 -27.64
C LYS A 328 -4.63 -2.18 -27.62
N GLY A 329 -5.27 -1.84 -26.50
CA GLY A 329 -5.94 -0.54 -26.31
C GLY A 329 -4.97 0.64 -26.36
N PHE A 330 -3.91 0.59 -25.57
CA PHE A 330 -2.92 1.67 -25.45
C PHE A 330 -2.14 1.90 -26.75
N THR A 331 -1.71 0.84 -27.42
CA THR A 331 -0.96 0.97 -28.69
C THR A 331 -1.83 1.48 -29.84
N SER A 332 -3.15 1.37 -29.73
CA SER A 332 -4.13 1.88 -30.71
C SER A 332 -4.67 3.27 -30.34
N ALA A 333 -4.31 3.82 -29.18
CA ALA A 333 -4.87 5.07 -28.69
C ALA A 333 -4.35 6.28 -29.49
N PRO A 334 -5.23 7.14 -30.04
CA PRO A 334 -4.81 8.33 -30.78
C PRO A 334 -4.13 9.38 -29.89
N GLU A 335 -4.30 9.30 -28.56
CA GLU A 335 -3.66 10.18 -27.59
C GLU A 335 -2.19 9.83 -27.31
N LEU A 336 -1.72 8.65 -27.75
CA LEU A 336 -0.34 8.21 -27.54
C LEU A 336 0.64 9.13 -28.30
N LYS A 337 1.41 9.91 -27.54
CA LYS A 337 2.29 10.98 -28.06
C LYS A 337 3.70 10.88 -27.48
N THR A 338 4.72 11.16 -28.29
CA THR A 338 6.11 11.30 -27.81
C THR A 338 6.26 12.48 -26.84
N ALA A 339 7.39 12.55 -26.13
CA ALA A 339 7.67 13.66 -25.20
C ALA A 339 7.57 15.04 -25.89
N ASP A 340 8.15 15.18 -27.08
CA ASP A 340 8.12 16.43 -27.84
C ASP A 340 6.70 16.81 -28.29
N GLN A 341 5.92 15.82 -28.73
CA GLN A 341 4.52 16.04 -29.11
C GLN A 341 3.66 16.46 -27.93
N ARG A 342 3.88 15.88 -26.73
CA ARG A 342 3.19 16.30 -25.50
C ARG A 342 3.56 17.73 -25.12
N ALA A 343 4.86 18.07 -25.17
CA ALA A 343 5.33 19.43 -24.89
C ALA A 343 4.72 20.48 -25.84
N GLN A 344 4.56 20.14 -27.13
CA GLN A 344 3.94 21.01 -28.14
C GLN A 344 2.42 21.14 -28.00
N ALA A 345 1.73 20.10 -27.54
CA ALA A 345 0.27 20.10 -27.45
C ALA A 345 -0.27 21.11 -26.41
N GLY A 346 0.59 21.57 -25.49
CA GLY A 346 0.24 22.52 -24.42
C GLY A 346 -0.64 21.87 -23.35
N GLY A 347 -0.11 21.74 -22.13
CA GLY A 347 -0.80 21.34 -20.89
C GLY A 347 -1.79 20.15 -20.95
N SER A 348 -1.47 19.07 -20.23
CA SER A 348 -2.39 17.95 -20.00
C SER A 348 -3.72 18.42 -19.38
N ASN A 349 -4.84 17.84 -19.85
CA ASN A 349 -6.12 17.95 -19.13
C ASN A 349 -6.03 17.12 -17.85
N THR A 350 -5.81 17.80 -16.73
CA THR A 350 -5.63 17.20 -15.40
C THR A 350 -6.95 16.93 -14.67
N ASP A 351 -8.11 17.10 -15.32
CA ASP A 351 -9.41 16.79 -14.69
C ASP A 351 -9.51 15.30 -14.38
N ARG A 352 -9.45 14.91 -13.10
CA ARG A 352 -9.66 13.52 -12.73
C ARG A 352 -11.08 13.06 -13.07
N HIS A 353 -11.19 11.87 -13.66
CA HIS A 353 -12.48 11.22 -13.90
C HIS A 353 -12.87 10.35 -12.70
N VAL A 354 -14.18 10.13 -12.53
CA VAL A 354 -14.66 9.12 -11.59
C VAL A 354 -14.68 7.78 -12.30
N TYR A 355 -14.10 6.77 -11.65
CA TYR A 355 -14.11 5.40 -12.14
C TYR A 355 -14.14 4.39 -10.99
N PHE A 356 -14.85 3.28 -11.21
CA PHE A 356 -14.85 2.13 -10.31
C PHE A 356 -15.36 0.88 -11.04
N ASP A 357 -14.85 -0.29 -10.69
CA ASP A 357 -15.41 -1.56 -11.14
C ASP A 357 -16.60 -1.99 -10.27
N ILE A 358 -17.54 -2.76 -10.83
CA ILE A 358 -18.58 -3.43 -10.05
C ILE A 358 -18.23 -4.91 -9.93
N LEU A 359 -17.72 -5.31 -8.75
CA LEU A 359 -17.37 -6.68 -8.37
C LEU A 359 -16.40 -7.36 -9.37
N GLY A 360 -15.50 -6.58 -9.97
CA GLY A 360 -14.56 -7.03 -10.98
C GLY A 360 -15.18 -7.51 -12.29
N LYS A 361 -16.40 -7.05 -12.63
CA LYS A 361 -17.12 -7.48 -13.85
C LYS A 361 -17.21 -6.45 -14.96
N PHE A 362 -17.38 -5.18 -14.63
CA PHE A 362 -17.38 -4.10 -15.61
C PHE A 362 -17.05 -2.77 -14.93
N MET A 363 -16.50 -1.84 -15.71
CA MET A 363 -16.12 -0.51 -15.26
C MET A 363 -17.27 0.49 -15.42
N VAL A 364 -17.45 1.35 -14.42
CA VAL A 364 -18.20 2.59 -14.52
C VAL A 364 -17.18 3.72 -14.63
N HIS A 365 -17.36 4.61 -15.62
CA HIS A 365 -16.47 5.75 -15.86
C HIS A 365 -17.28 6.96 -16.32
N TYR A 366 -17.00 8.14 -15.77
CA TYR A 366 -17.59 9.40 -16.22
C TYR A 366 -16.75 10.62 -15.86
N SER A 367 -16.94 11.69 -16.64
CA SER A 367 -16.18 12.94 -16.48
C SER A 367 -16.47 13.65 -15.17
N ARG A 368 -15.53 14.51 -14.73
CA ARG A 368 -15.72 15.38 -13.57
C ARG A 368 -16.96 16.28 -13.68
N LYS A 369 -17.25 16.80 -14.87
CA LYS A 369 -18.44 17.64 -15.12
C LYS A 369 -19.74 16.85 -14.89
N THR A 370 -19.77 15.61 -15.37
CA THR A 370 -20.88 14.69 -15.11
C THR A 370 -20.97 14.39 -13.61
N ALA A 371 -19.84 14.15 -12.94
CA ALA A 371 -19.79 13.91 -11.50
C ALA A 371 -20.34 15.09 -10.70
N GLN A 372 -19.95 16.32 -11.02
CA GLN A 372 -20.47 17.53 -10.37
C GLN A 372 -22.00 17.58 -10.42
N VAL A 373 -22.60 17.39 -11.61
CA VAL A 373 -24.07 17.40 -11.76
C VAL A 373 -24.72 16.28 -10.94
N LEU A 374 -24.21 15.05 -11.05
CA LEU A 374 -24.78 13.88 -10.37
C LEU A 374 -24.64 13.95 -8.85
N HIS A 375 -23.49 14.44 -8.35
CA HIS A 375 -23.16 14.38 -6.93
C HIS A 375 -23.79 15.51 -6.11
N TYR A 376 -24.19 16.63 -6.75
CA TYR A 376 -25.04 17.64 -6.09
C TYR A 376 -26.51 17.25 -6.01
N LEU A 377 -26.98 16.36 -6.90
CA LEU A 377 -28.40 16.05 -7.04
C LEU A 377 -29.08 15.57 -5.73
N PRO A 378 -28.50 14.65 -4.93
CA PRO A 378 -29.17 14.20 -3.71
C PRO A 378 -29.37 15.31 -2.68
N LEU A 379 -28.39 16.20 -2.53
CA LEU A 379 -28.49 17.36 -1.64
C LEU A 379 -29.61 18.31 -2.10
N LEU A 380 -29.68 18.59 -3.40
CA LEU A 380 -30.74 19.42 -3.98
C LEU A 380 -32.12 18.82 -3.78
N ILE A 381 -32.27 17.49 -3.92
CA ILE A 381 -33.54 16.79 -3.67
C ILE A 381 -33.94 16.96 -2.20
N VAL A 382 -33.04 16.70 -1.24
CA VAL A 382 -33.33 16.82 0.19
C VAL A 382 -33.76 18.25 0.55
N LEU A 383 -33.10 19.26 -0.02
CA LEU A 383 -33.45 20.67 0.18
C LEU A 383 -34.80 21.04 -0.44
N ALA A 384 -35.22 20.38 -1.53
CA ALA A 384 -36.49 20.63 -2.19
C ALA A 384 -37.69 19.92 -1.53
N VAL A 385 -37.49 18.79 -0.84
CA VAL A 385 -38.56 17.98 -0.24
C VAL A 385 -39.53 18.79 0.64
N PRO A 386 -39.08 19.61 1.60
CA PRO A 386 -39.99 20.41 2.42
C PRO A 386 -40.88 21.37 1.60
N TYR A 387 -40.36 21.93 0.50
CA TYR A 387 -41.10 22.87 -0.35
C TYR A 387 -42.31 22.24 -1.03
N PHE A 388 -42.21 20.98 -1.42
CA PHE A 388 -43.28 20.28 -2.14
C PHE A 388 -44.24 19.49 -1.23
N PHE A 389 -43.80 19.11 -0.04
CA PHE A 389 -44.52 18.14 0.80
C PHE A 389 -44.85 18.63 2.21
N SER A 390 -44.56 19.90 2.55
CA SER A 390 -44.85 20.44 3.88
C SER A 390 -45.46 21.83 3.86
N ASP A 391 -46.49 22.01 4.70
CA ASP A 391 -47.12 23.31 4.94
C ASP A 391 -46.30 24.21 5.88
N ASP A 392 -45.41 23.62 6.71
CA ASP A 392 -44.49 24.34 7.60
C ASP A 392 -43.03 23.99 7.26
N LEU A 393 -42.45 24.85 6.43
CA LEU A 393 -41.06 24.73 5.97
C LEU A 393 -40.07 24.79 7.15
N LYS A 394 -40.27 25.70 8.11
CA LYS A 394 -39.31 25.93 9.20
C LYS A 394 -39.20 24.70 10.08
N THR A 395 -40.33 24.12 10.48
CA THR A 395 -40.35 22.92 11.32
C THR A 395 -39.77 21.72 10.57
N SER A 396 -40.07 21.60 9.28
CA SER A 396 -39.55 20.50 8.44
C SER A 396 -38.04 20.54 8.26
N TYR A 397 -37.48 21.72 7.93
CA TYR A 397 -36.03 21.89 7.82
C TYR A 397 -35.34 21.67 9.17
N SER A 398 -35.92 22.13 10.28
CA SER A 398 -35.39 21.87 11.62
C SER A 398 -35.35 20.36 11.92
N ALA A 399 -36.40 19.61 11.56
CA ALA A 399 -36.45 18.17 11.80
C ALA A 399 -35.45 17.39 10.94
N ILE A 400 -35.24 17.81 9.70
CA ILE A 400 -34.20 17.27 8.80
C ILE A 400 -32.81 17.54 9.39
N PHE A 401 -32.55 18.78 9.82
CA PHE A 401 -31.29 19.17 10.45
C PHE A 401 -31.01 18.35 11.72
N ASP A 402 -31.98 18.22 12.62
CA ASP A 402 -31.87 17.37 13.81
C ASP A 402 -31.62 15.89 13.46
N GLY A 403 -32.19 15.43 12.35
CA GLY A 403 -31.92 14.12 11.76
C GLY A 403 -30.46 13.96 11.33
N ALA A 404 -29.92 14.94 10.61
CA ALA A 404 -28.54 14.98 10.14
C ALA A 404 -27.56 15.00 11.32
N VAL A 405 -27.79 15.86 12.32
CA VAL A 405 -26.95 15.96 13.53
C VAL A 405 -26.91 14.64 14.29
N ARG A 406 -28.07 14.00 14.52
CA ARG A 406 -28.12 12.68 15.19
C ARG A 406 -27.42 11.60 14.39
N HIS A 407 -27.52 11.62 13.07
CA HIS A 407 -26.84 10.66 12.22
C HIS A 407 -25.33 10.86 12.24
N GLY A 408 -24.86 12.11 12.10
CA GLY A 408 -23.45 12.47 12.17
C GLY A 408 -22.84 12.11 13.53
N LEU A 409 -23.53 12.41 14.63
CA LEU A 409 -23.10 11.97 15.97
C LEU A 409 -23.01 10.44 16.06
N GLY A 410 -23.97 9.72 15.45
CA GLY A 410 -23.93 8.26 15.39
C GLY A 410 -22.70 7.75 14.65
N CYS A 411 -22.35 8.35 13.51
CA CYS A 411 -21.16 7.99 12.74
C CYS A 411 -19.87 8.25 13.52
N VAL A 412 -19.78 9.40 14.22
CA VAL A 412 -18.65 9.72 15.09
C VAL A 412 -18.51 8.71 16.23
N LEU A 413 -19.60 8.35 16.90
CA LEU A 413 -19.58 7.37 17.98
C LEU A 413 -19.26 5.95 17.48
N ALA A 414 -19.69 5.60 16.27
CA ALA A 414 -19.38 4.33 15.62
C ALA A 414 -17.88 4.12 15.42
N VAL A 415 -17.11 5.20 15.27
CA VAL A 415 -15.65 5.17 15.18
C VAL A 415 -15.01 5.26 16.56
N LEU A 416 -15.48 6.17 17.42
CA LEU A 416 -14.91 6.38 18.76
C LEU A 416 -15.05 5.15 19.67
N PHE A 417 -16.18 4.44 19.63
CA PHE A 417 -16.44 3.31 20.52
C PHE A 417 -15.46 2.16 20.34
N PRO A 418 -15.22 1.65 19.11
CA PRO A 418 -14.13 0.71 18.83
C PRO A 418 -12.76 1.19 19.31
N VAL A 419 -12.40 2.45 19.04
CA VAL A 419 -11.10 3.02 19.42
C VAL A 419 -10.91 3.03 20.95
N MET A 420 -11.95 3.44 21.69
CA MET A 420 -11.93 3.39 23.15
C MET A 420 -11.81 1.95 23.67
N LEU A 421 -12.50 0.99 23.05
CA LEU A 421 -12.41 -0.42 23.41
C LEU A 421 -11.01 -0.99 23.13
N ALA A 422 -10.40 -0.63 22.00
CA ALA A 422 -9.02 -1.03 21.66
C ALA A 422 -8.02 -0.50 22.69
N ALA A 423 -8.09 0.79 23.02
CA ALA A 423 -7.23 1.39 24.04
C ALA A 423 -7.43 0.74 25.42
N ALA A 424 -8.67 0.53 25.84
CA ALA A 424 -8.99 -0.14 27.11
C ALA A 424 -8.48 -1.58 27.15
N ARG A 425 -8.65 -2.35 26.06
CA ARG A 425 -8.13 -3.72 25.94
C ARG A 425 -6.61 -3.75 26.10
N LEU A 426 -5.88 -2.84 25.45
CA LEU A 426 -4.43 -2.81 25.52
C LEU A 426 -3.88 -2.40 26.88
N ILE A 427 -4.55 -1.47 27.58
CA ILE A 427 -4.21 -1.11 28.97
C ILE A 427 -4.32 -2.34 29.90
N LEU A 428 -5.26 -3.24 29.64
CA LEU A 428 -5.53 -4.40 30.50
C LEU A 428 -4.75 -5.67 30.13
N SER A 429 -4.55 -5.93 28.83
CA SER A 429 -3.98 -7.20 28.33
C SER A 429 -2.48 -7.18 28.06
N ALA A 430 -1.90 -6.00 27.80
CA ALA A 430 -0.51 -5.83 27.38
C ALA A 430 -0.08 -6.70 26.17
N THR A 431 -1.05 -7.11 25.32
CA THR A 431 -0.81 -7.86 24.08
C THR A 431 -1.39 -7.10 22.87
N ALA A 432 -0.51 -6.47 22.09
CA ALA A 432 -0.92 -5.80 20.86
C ALA A 432 -1.20 -6.81 19.74
N MET A 433 -2.09 -6.44 18.83
CA MET A 433 -2.31 -7.12 17.56
C MET A 433 -2.82 -8.57 17.63
N ALA A 434 -3.55 -8.97 18.68
CA ALA A 434 -4.11 -10.33 18.80
C ALA A 434 -4.98 -10.78 17.60
N TRP A 435 -5.45 -9.83 16.79
CA TRP A 435 -6.21 -10.04 15.55
C TRP A 435 -5.34 -10.22 14.29
N PHE A 436 -4.01 -10.04 14.35
CA PHE A 436 -3.18 -9.93 13.15
C PHE A 436 -3.18 -11.20 12.29
N ALA A 437 -2.88 -12.37 12.87
CA ALA A 437 -3.03 -13.65 12.18
C ALA A 437 -4.50 -14.13 12.07
N ASN A 438 -5.44 -13.49 12.78
CA ASN A 438 -6.85 -13.90 12.82
C ASN A 438 -7.77 -12.67 12.73
N PRO A 439 -7.94 -12.05 11.54
CA PRO A 439 -8.64 -10.77 11.39
C PRO A 439 -10.11 -10.79 11.83
N LEU A 440 -10.72 -11.98 11.85
CA LEU A 440 -12.06 -12.19 12.40
C LEU A 440 -12.19 -11.78 13.87
N ILE A 441 -11.10 -11.78 14.65
CA ILE A 441 -11.08 -11.25 16.01
C ILE A 441 -11.37 -9.75 16.02
N ALA A 442 -10.76 -8.98 15.10
CA ALA A 442 -11.03 -7.55 14.98
C ALA A 442 -12.49 -7.30 14.57
N VAL A 443 -13.02 -8.07 13.61
CA VAL A 443 -14.43 -7.98 13.20
C VAL A 443 -15.36 -8.25 14.38
N ALA A 444 -15.18 -9.37 15.09
CA ALA A 444 -16.03 -9.77 16.21
C ALA A 444 -15.93 -8.82 17.42
N THR A 445 -14.77 -8.18 17.61
CA THR A 445 -14.54 -7.22 18.69
C THR A 445 -15.10 -5.83 18.37
N PHE A 446 -14.87 -5.32 17.17
CA PHE A 446 -15.09 -3.89 16.87
C PHE A 446 -16.41 -3.61 16.14
N VAL A 447 -16.91 -4.54 15.31
CA VAL A 447 -18.16 -4.30 14.56
C VAL A 447 -19.37 -4.13 15.50
N PRO A 448 -19.61 -4.99 16.51
CA PRO A 448 -20.81 -4.85 17.34
C PRO A 448 -20.81 -3.55 18.16
N VAL A 449 -19.68 -3.17 18.77
CA VAL A 449 -19.54 -1.91 19.53
C VAL A 449 -19.64 -0.68 18.62
N SER A 450 -19.20 -0.77 17.36
CA SER A 450 -19.41 0.29 16.36
C SER A 450 -20.89 0.47 16.02
N VAL A 451 -21.62 -0.63 15.79
CA VAL A 451 -23.08 -0.59 15.57
C VAL A 451 -23.81 -0.03 16.79
N ALA A 452 -23.35 -0.33 18.01
CA ALA A 452 -23.88 0.29 19.23
C ALA A 452 -23.70 1.82 19.22
N GLY A 453 -22.54 2.31 18.78
CA GLY A 453 -22.28 3.74 18.57
C GLY A 453 -23.24 4.39 17.56
N LEU A 454 -23.49 3.75 16.41
CA LEU A 454 -24.45 4.22 15.40
C LEU A 454 -25.89 4.37 15.95
N LEU A 455 -26.29 3.48 16.85
CA LEU A 455 -27.65 3.43 17.42
C LEU A 455 -27.85 4.38 18.61
N LEU A 456 -26.79 4.69 19.37
CA LEU A 456 -26.89 5.39 20.67
C LEU A 456 -27.61 6.75 20.61
N PRO A 457 -27.31 7.69 19.68
CA PRO A 457 -28.01 8.98 19.63
C PRO A 457 -29.51 8.86 19.42
N ARG A 458 -29.94 7.80 18.73
CA ARG A 458 -31.35 7.52 18.47
C ARG A 458 -32.04 6.95 19.71
N VAL A 459 -31.34 6.14 20.51
CA VAL A 459 -31.82 5.70 21.82
C VAL A 459 -32.01 6.87 22.77
N LEU A 460 -31.01 7.75 22.88
CA LEU A 460 -31.06 8.90 23.80
C LEU A 460 -32.11 9.94 23.42
N SER A 461 -32.42 10.08 22.12
CA SER A 461 -33.45 11.00 21.62
C SER A 461 -34.85 10.40 21.56
N SER A 462 -35.00 9.10 21.86
CA SER A 462 -36.30 8.41 21.81
C SER A 462 -37.17 8.81 23.00
N ARG A 463 -38.11 9.74 22.78
CA ARG A 463 -39.32 9.81 23.63
C ARG A 463 -40.20 8.60 23.32
N PRO A 464 -40.93 8.02 24.29
CA PRO A 464 -41.68 6.76 24.12
C PRO A 464 -42.73 6.72 23.00
N HIS A 465 -42.98 7.83 22.30
CA HIS A 465 -43.87 7.93 21.13
C HIS A 465 -43.22 8.78 20.02
N SER A 466 -42.21 8.24 19.33
CA SER A 466 -41.68 8.90 18.14
C SER A 466 -42.69 8.81 17.00
N THR A 467 -43.25 9.93 16.56
CA THR A 467 -44.13 9.99 15.39
C THR A 467 -43.41 9.52 14.12
N GLN A 468 -44.16 8.91 13.20
CA GLN A 468 -43.68 8.50 11.87
C GLN A 468 -42.94 9.64 11.13
N GLU A 469 -43.39 10.87 11.32
CA GLU A 469 -42.77 12.09 10.81
C GLU A 469 -41.31 12.27 11.26
N LYS A 470 -40.99 11.91 12.52
CA LYS A 470 -39.62 12.03 13.05
C LYS A 470 -38.67 10.97 12.46
N ILE A 471 -39.18 9.80 12.10
CA ILE A 471 -38.41 8.75 11.43
C ILE A 471 -38.08 9.20 10.00
N VAL A 472 -39.09 9.72 9.29
CA VAL A 472 -38.96 10.24 7.93
C VAL A 472 -38.00 11.44 7.90
N ALA A 473 -38.15 12.39 8.82
CA ALA A 473 -37.23 13.53 8.94
C ALA A 473 -35.79 13.08 9.28
N SER A 474 -35.62 12.08 10.15
CA SER A 474 -34.30 11.52 10.45
C SER A 474 -33.65 10.85 9.23
N HIS A 475 -34.44 10.20 8.37
CA HIS A 475 -33.98 9.61 7.12
C HIS A 475 -33.55 10.68 6.12
N TRP A 476 -34.36 11.72 5.91
CA TRP A 476 -34.01 12.84 5.04
C TRP A 476 -32.78 13.61 5.53
N GLY A 477 -32.63 13.76 6.86
CA GLY A 477 -31.42 14.33 7.45
C GLY A 477 -30.16 13.52 7.17
N ALA A 478 -30.23 12.19 7.29
CA ALA A 478 -29.12 11.30 6.95
C ALA A 478 -28.79 11.32 5.44
N THR A 479 -29.83 11.29 4.59
CA THR A 479 -29.68 11.42 3.13
C THR A 479 -29.02 12.74 2.74
N GLY A 480 -29.43 13.84 3.40
CA GLY A 480 -28.84 15.16 3.22
C GLY A 480 -27.39 15.23 3.67
N LEU A 481 -27.01 14.52 4.74
CA LEU A 481 -25.62 14.44 5.19
C LEU A 481 -24.73 13.75 4.15
N TYR A 482 -25.15 12.62 3.59
CA TYR A 482 -24.42 11.95 2.50
C TYR A 482 -24.41 12.78 1.22
N GLY A 483 -25.50 13.46 0.87
CA GLY A 483 -25.53 14.40 -0.25
C GLY A 483 -24.58 15.58 -0.06
N LEU A 484 -24.46 16.10 1.16
CA LEU A 484 -23.50 17.14 1.52
C LEU A 484 -22.06 16.63 1.47
N GLU A 485 -21.80 15.44 1.98
CA GLU A 485 -20.48 14.79 1.90
C GLU A 485 -20.03 14.60 0.46
N ALA A 486 -20.91 14.09 -0.40
CA ALA A 486 -20.66 13.96 -1.84
C ALA A 486 -20.33 15.31 -2.49
N ALA A 487 -21.11 16.35 -2.17
CA ALA A 487 -20.90 17.71 -2.66
C ALA A 487 -19.55 18.30 -2.21
N VAL A 488 -19.16 18.09 -0.94
CA VAL A 488 -17.88 18.57 -0.40
C VAL A 488 -16.70 17.84 -1.05
N LEU A 489 -16.78 16.52 -1.21
CA LEU A 489 -15.72 15.73 -1.84
C LEU A 489 -15.52 16.09 -3.32
N ILE A 490 -16.60 16.25 -4.10
CA ILE A 490 -16.44 16.64 -5.51
C ILE A 490 -15.90 18.08 -5.67
N LEU A 491 -16.25 18.97 -4.72
CA LEU A 491 -15.71 20.33 -4.66
C LEU A 491 -14.22 20.34 -4.30
N SER A 492 -13.76 19.46 -3.42
CA SER A 492 -12.33 19.33 -3.08
C SER A 492 -11.52 18.64 -4.19
N GLY A 493 -12.18 18.08 -5.20
CA GLY A 493 -11.54 17.33 -6.29
C GLY A 493 -11.30 15.85 -5.98
N ALA A 494 -11.86 15.34 -4.88
CA ALA A 494 -11.81 13.93 -4.53
C ALA A 494 -12.85 13.16 -5.36
N MET A 495 -12.39 12.21 -6.17
CA MET A 495 -13.26 11.42 -7.05
C MET A 495 -14.00 10.33 -6.28
N SER A 496 -13.59 10.02 -5.06
CA SER A 496 -14.30 9.22 -4.05
C SER A 496 -15.72 9.71 -3.70
N SER A 497 -16.13 10.91 -4.12
CA SER A 497 -17.46 11.50 -3.91
C SER A 497 -18.64 10.66 -4.39
N TYR A 498 -18.41 9.70 -5.31
CA TYR A 498 -19.47 8.81 -5.77
C TYR A 498 -19.99 7.87 -4.68
N PHE A 499 -19.18 7.49 -3.68
CA PHE A 499 -19.61 6.61 -2.59
C PHE A 499 -20.81 7.19 -1.81
N PRO A 500 -20.68 8.38 -1.17
CA PRO A 500 -21.80 8.98 -0.45
C PRO A 500 -22.94 9.42 -1.40
N CYS A 501 -22.63 9.79 -2.65
CA CYS A 501 -23.66 10.07 -3.65
C CYS A 501 -24.56 8.85 -3.89
N TRP A 502 -23.95 7.67 -4.07
CA TRP A 502 -24.68 6.44 -4.36
C TRP A 502 -25.55 6.02 -3.18
N TRP A 503 -25.06 6.21 -1.95
CA TRP A 503 -25.87 6.00 -0.76
C TRP A 503 -27.09 6.91 -0.71
N ALA A 504 -26.89 8.22 -0.88
CA ALA A 504 -27.99 9.17 -0.87
C ALA A 504 -29.03 8.88 -1.96
N LEU A 505 -28.59 8.49 -3.17
CA LEU A 505 -29.49 8.15 -4.27
C LEU A 505 -30.34 6.90 -4.02
N PHE A 506 -29.82 5.85 -3.38
CA PHE A 506 -30.64 4.67 -3.06
C PHE A 506 -31.56 4.93 -1.85
N MET A 507 -31.15 5.79 -0.89
CA MET A 507 -31.94 6.11 0.29
C MET A 507 -33.29 6.75 -0.09
N ILE A 508 -33.31 7.60 -1.12
CA ILE A 508 -34.51 8.30 -1.62
C ILE A 508 -35.66 7.32 -1.98
N PRO A 509 -35.50 6.32 -2.87
CA PRO A 509 -36.56 5.35 -3.11
C PRO A 509 -36.81 4.43 -1.91
N ALA A 510 -35.79 4.12 -1.09
CA ALA A 510 -35.93 3.24 0.06
C ALA A 510 -36.95 3.75 1.09
N ILE A 511 -36.98 5.05 1.40
CA ILE A 511 -37.95 5.60 2.35
C ILE A 511 -39.39 5.47 1.86
N HIS A 512 -39.64 5.61 0.56
CA HIS A 512 -40.98 5.44 -0.01
C HIS A 512 -41.43 3.98 0.03
N VAL A 513 -40.53 3.04 -0.25
CA VAL A 513 -40.83 1.60 -0.11
C VAL A 513 -41.13 1.24 1.35
N LEU A 514 -40.34 1.76 2.30
CA LEU A 514 -40.56 1.56 3.73
C LEU A 514 -41.95 2.08 4.15
N GLN A 515 -42.31 3.30 3.78
CA GLN A 515 -43.61 3.89 4.09
C GLN A 515 -44.78 3.07 3.52
N LEU A 516 -44.66 2.59 2.27
CA LEU A 516 -45.68 1.77 1.62
C LEU A 516 -45.89 0.44 2.37
N LEU A 517 -44.79 -0.23 2.72
CA LEU A 517 -44.85 -1.52 3.41
C LEU A 517 -45.29 -1.39 4.87
N GLN A 518 -44.91 -0.31 5.56
CA GLN A 518 -45.40 -0.03 6.90
C GLN A 518 -46.91 0.21 6.93
N LYS A 519 -47.47 0.88 5.92
CA LYS A 519 -48.93 1.03 5.75
C LYS A 519 -49.63 -0.31 5.56
N ARG A 520 -48.98 -1.27 4.88
CA ARG A 520 -49.58 -2.57 4.53
C ARG A 520 -49.40 -3.64 5.60
N PHE A 521 -48.24 -3.69 6.24
CA PHE A 521 -47.83 -4.79 7.12
C PHE A 521 -47.58 -4.36 8.57
N GLY A 522 -47.69 -3.07 8.89
CA GLY A 522 -47.45 -2.51 10.21
C GLY A 522 -46.04 -1.94 10.38
N GLN A 523 -45.89 -1.04 11.35
CA GLN A 523 -44.65 -0.29 11.58
C GLN A 523 -43.48 -1.17 12.01
N HIS A 524 -43.71 -2.21 12.83
CA HIS A 524 -42.68 -3.11 13.35
C HIS A 524 -42.50 -4.39 12.50
N SER A 525 -43.03 -4.42 11.28
CA SER A 525 -42.95 -5.61 10.42
C SER A 525 -41.56 -5.82 9.82
N LEU A 526 -41.05 -7.05 9.92
CA LEU A 526 -39.80 -7.46 9.26
C LEU A 526 -39.90 -7.40 7.73
N ARG A 527 -41.11 -7.42 7.16
CA ARG A 527 -41.31 -7.24 5.72
C ARG A 527 -41.00 -5.81 5.28
N SER A 528 -41.40 -4.83 6.09
CA SER A 528 -41.11 -3.42 5.87
C SER A 528 -39.61 -3.13 5.95
N LEU A 529 -38.93 -3.80 6.88
CA LEU A 529 -37.47 -3.82 6.99
C LEU A 529 -36.80 -4.30 5.69
N LEU A 530 -37.18 -5.49 5.21
CA LEU A 530 -36.59 -6.06 4.00
C LEU A 530 -36.80 -5.17 2.78
N GLY A 531 -37.98 -4.56 2.64
CA GLY A 531 -38.24 -3.64 1.54
C GLY A 531 -37.46 -2.33 1.62
N TYR A 532 -37.02 -1.89 2.80
CA TYR A 532 -36.12 -0.74 2.91
C TYR A 532 -34.69 -1.08 2.48
N ILE A 533 -34.22 -2.30 2.78
CA ILE A 533 -32.87 -2.76 2.40
C ILE A 533 -32.80 -3.07 0.89
N LEU A 534 -33.88 -3.56 0.29
CA LEU A 534 -33.89 -4.05 -1.10
C LEU A 534 -33.39 -3.02 -2.14
N PRO A 535 -33.82 -1.74 -2.14
CA PRO A 535 -33.29 -0.73 -3.07
C PRO A 535 -31.78 -0.47 -2.90
N GLY A 536 -31.23 -0.74 -1.72
CA GLY A 536 -29.82 -0.57 -1.39
C GLY A 536 -28.95 -1.81 -1.61
N LEU A 537 -29.50 -2.92 -2.13
CA LEU A 537 -28.76 -4.18 -2.26
C LEU A 537 -27.47 -4.04 -3.07
N LEU A 538 -27.55 -3.45 -4.27
CA LEU A 538 -26.39 -3.31 -5.16
C LEU A 538 -25.34 -2.34 -4.59
N PRO A 539 -25.69 -1.11 -4.15
CA PRO A 539 -24.73 -0.24 -3.46
C PRO A 539 -24.09 -0.89 -2.23
N SER A 540 -24.87 -1.58 -1.39
CA SER A 540 -24.35 -2.31 -0.23
C SER A 540 -23.40 -3.43 -0.62
N ALA A 541 -23.72 -4.23 -1.64
CA ALA A 541 -22.85 -5.31 -2.12
C ALA A 541 -21.51 -4.75 -2.62
N TYR A 542 -21.55 -3.66 -3.37
CA TYR A 542 -20.36 -2.96 -3.83
C TYR A 542 -19.54 -2.37 -2.67
N THR A 543 -20.19 -1.66 -1.74
CA THR A 543 -19.51 -1.12 -0.56
C THR A 543 -18.83 -2.22 0.25
N ILE A 544 -19.50 -3.36 0.45
CA ILE A 544 -18.92 -4.48 1.19
C ILE A 544 -17.74 -5.09 0.43
N PHE A 545 -17.80 -5.24 -0.89
CA PHE A 545 -16.66 -5.69 -1.69
C PHE A 545 -15.44 -4.79 -1.49
N PHE A 546 -15.61 -3.47 -1.62
CA PHE A 546 -14.53 -2.52 -1.38
C PHE A 546 -14.01 -2.58 0.07
N VAL A 547 -14.90 -2.63 1.06
CA VAL A 547 -14.54 -2.70 2.48
C VAL A 547 -13.76 -3.97 2.79
N VAL A 548 -14.12 -5.12 2.23
CA VAL A 548 -13.37 -6.37 2.42
C VAL A 548 -11.94 -6.23 1.90
N VAL A 549 -11.77 -5.78 0.64
CA VAL A 549 -10.44 -5.57 0.05
C VAL A 549 -9.63 -4.57 0.87
N PHE A 550 -10.23 -3.44 1.25
CA PHE A 550 -9.54 -2.39 1.99
C PHE A 550 -9.15 -2.83 3.41
N VAL A 551 -10.04 -3.52 4.12
CA VAL A 551 -9.76 -4.03 5.47
C VAL A 551 -8.65 -5.09 5.45
N GLU A 552 -8.72 -6.05 4.51
CA GLU A 552 -7.67 -7.07 4.36
C GLU A 552 -6.31 -6.41 4.08
N PHE A 553 -6.26 -5.48 3.12
CA PHE A 553 -5.05 -4.71 2.80
C PHE A 553 -4.48 -3.98 4.03
N ILE A 554 -5.31 -3.25 4.79
CA ILE A 554 -4.84 -2.52 5.98
C ILE A 554 -4.34 -3.47 7.07
N VAL A 555 -5.06 -4.56 7.34
CA VAL A 555 -4.65 -5.58 8.33
C VAL A 555 -3.26 -6.12 8.02
N GLU A 556 -3.01 -6.47 6.75
CA GLU A 556 -1.73 -6.99 6.28
C GLU A 556 -0.61 -5.95 6.43
N LYS A 557 -0.88 -4.70 6.05
CA LYS A 557 0.08 -3.59 6.13
C LYS A 557 0.40 -3.15 7.55
N LEU A 558 -0.48 -3.37 8.53
CA LEU A 558 -0.22 -3.02 9.92
C LEU A 558 0.95 -3.79 10.56
N GLY A 559 1.42 -4.88 9.95
CA GLY A 559 2.65 -5.56 10.35
C GLY A 559 3.94 -4.86 9.88
N MET A 560 3.84 -3.82 9.05
CA MET A 560 4.99 -3.13 8.43
C MET A 560 4.89 -1.59 8.46
N VAL A 561 3.92 -1.01 9.18
CA VAL A 561 3.77 0.46 9.30
C VAL A 561 4.87 1.13 10.15
N GLY A 562 5.71 0.34 10.81
CA GLY A 562 6.78 0.80 11.69
C GLY A 562 6.40 0.77 13.18
N ALA A 563 7.42 0.68 14.02
CA ALA A 563 7.30 0.77 15.46
C ALA A 563 7.45 2.24 15.90
N HIS A 564 6.31 2.88 16.19
CA HIS A 564 6.32 4.24 16.73
C HIS A 564 6.91 4.30 18.16
N PRO A 565 7.37 5.47 18.62
CA PRO A 565 7.95 5.61 19.95
C PRO A 565 7.03 5.21 21.10
N ASP A 566 7.61 4.56 22.11
CA ASP A 566 6.92 4.25 23.37
C ASP A 566 6.51 5.53 24.14
N PRO A 567 5.39 5.49 24.90
CA PRO A 567 4.47 4.35 25.07
C PRO A 567 3.37 4.28 24.00
N PHE A 568 3.27 5.28 23.11
CA PHE A 568 2.14 5.41 22.19
C PHE A 568 2.17 4.37 21.06
N GLY A 569 3.35 3.96 20.60
CA GLY A 569 3.49 3.00 19.51
C GLY A 569 2.81 1.65 19.76
N PHE A 570 2.79 1.22 21.02
CA PHE A 570 2.07 0.02 21.46
C PHE A 570 0.57 0.04 21.09
N PHE A 571 -0.05 1.22 21.05
CA PHE A 571 -1.48 1.39 20.78
C PHE A 571 -1.82 1.54 19.31
N VAL A 572 -0.88 1.96 18.47
CA VAL A 572 -1.18 2.48 17.13
C VAL A 572 -1.90 1.44 16.27
N ALA A 573 -1.39 0.22 16.17
CA ALA A 573 -1.98 -0.79 15.28
C ALA A 573 -3.43 -1.15 15.68
N ASP A 574 -3.68 -1.42 16.98
CA ASP A 574 -5.03 -1.74 17.46
C ASP A 574 -5.99 -0.55 17.37
N VAL A 575 -5.52 0.68 17.58
CA VAL A 575 -6.33 1.89 17.40
C VAL A 575 -6.67 2.12 15.93
N VAL A 576 -5.70 1.95 15.02
CA VAL A 576 -5.92 2.09 13.58
C VAL A 576 -6.91 1.04 13.09
N ILE A 577 -6.74 -0.24 13.42
CA ILE A 577 -7.72 -1.25 12.97
C ILE A 577 -9.11 -1.00 13.56
N ALA A 578 -9.22 -0.54 14.80
CA ALA A 578 -10.50 -0.22 15.42
C ALA A 578 -11.17 0.98 14.74
N PHE A 579 -10.38 2.01 14.39
CA PHE A 579 -10.84 3.14 13.59
C PHE A 579 -11.35 2.70 12.21
N ILE A 580 -10.58 1.87 11.51
CA ILE A 580 -10.93 1.36 10.17
C ILE A 580 -12.19 0.48 10.22
N MET A 581 -12.33 -0.39 11.23
CA MET A 581 -13.54 -1.17 11.46
C MET A 581 -14.75 -0.29 11.77
N GLY A 582 -14.56 0.78 12.54
CA GLY A 582 -15.59 1.78 12.79
C GLY A 582 -16.03 2.48 11.51
N LEU A 583 -15.08 2.92 10.69
CA LEU A 583 -15.35 3.55 9.39
C LEU A 583 -16.05 2.57 8.44
N ALA A 584 -15.58 1.31 8.37
CA ALA A 584 -16.18 0.23 7.61
C ALA A 584 -17.66 0.04 7.98
N VAL A 585 -18.02 0.11 9.26
CA VAL A 585 -19.41 0.04 9.72
C VAL A 585 -20.21 1.31 9.37
N VAL A 586 -19.61 2.50 9.45
CA VAL A 586 -20.25 3.75 9.01
C VAL A 586 -20.62 3.68 7.53
N VAL A 587 -19.68 3.30 6.67
CA VAL A 587 -19.89 3.24 5.22
C VAL A 587 -20.81 2.08 4.83
N SER A 588 -20.72 0.94 5.52
CA SER A 588 -21.48 -0.26 5.14
C SER A 588 -22.88 -0.30 5.72
N VAL A 589 -23.08 0.21 6.94
CA VAL A 589 -24.33 0.04 7.71
C VAL A 589 -25.01 1.37 7.98
N GLY A 590 -24.27 2.49 8.00
CA GLY A 590 -24.78 3.81 8.38
C GLY A 590 -26.02 4.23 7.61
N HIS A 591 -26.04 3.98 6.29
CA HIS A 591 -27.14 4.36 5.40
C HIS A 591 -28.45 3.62 5.68
N ILE A 592 -28.39 2.41 6.26
CA ILE A 592 -29.62 1.70 6.61
C ILE A 592 -30.15 2.08 8.00
N ILE A 593 -29.31 2.56 8.92
CA ILE A 593 -29.69 2.84 10.32
C ILE A 593 -30.94 3.73 10.46
N PRO A 594 -31.16 4.81 9.67
CA PRO A 594 -32.36 5.63 9.81
C PRO A 594 -33.66 4.84 9.61
N GLY A 595 -33.67 3.86 8.69
CA GLY A 595 -34.82 2.97 8.48
C GLY A 595 -34.97 1.92 9.57
N LEU A 596 -33.88 1.47 10.19
CA LEU A 596 -33.88 0.41 11.22
C LEU A 596 -34.17 0.89 12.64
N ALA A 597 -33.97 2.19 12.89
CA ALA A 597 -33.92 2.76 14.23
C ALA A 597 -35.14 2.44 15.10
N HIS A 598 -36.34 2.45 14.51
CA HIS A 598 -37.59 2.21 15.22
C HIS A 598 -37.68 0.79 15.84
N ILE A 599 -36.95 -0.18 15.28
CA ILE A 599 -36.83 -1.55 15.79
C ILE A 599 -35.56 -1.70 16.64
N LEU A 600 -34.38 -1.33 16.09
CA LEU A 600 -33.09 -1.67 16.70
C LEU A 600 -32.54 -0.67 17.73
N ALA A 601 -32.97 0.61 17.69
CA ALA A 601 -32.48 1.61 18.63
C ALA A 601 -33.16 1.42 20.00
N LYS A 602 -32.72 0.41 20.76
CA LYS A 602 -33.20 0.08 22.11
C LYS A 602 -32.01 -0.11 23.06
N PRO A 603 -32.13 0.30 24.34
CA PRO A 603 -31.05 0.12 25.32
C PRO A 603 -30.56 -1.32 25.45
N ARG A 604 -31.47 -2.30 25.41
CA ARG A 604 -31.13 -3.73 25.49
C ARG A 604 -30.30 -4.25 24.32
N ILE A 605 -30.52 -3.72 23.11
CA ILE A 605 -29.72 -4.07 21.93
C ILE A 605 -28.32 -3.48 22.05
N ILE A 606 -28.20 -2.22 22.53
CA ILE A 606 -26.91 -1.61 22.82
C ILE A 606 -26.14 -2.44 23.85
N TRP A 607 -26.76 -2.83 24.97
CA TRP A 607 -26.13 -3.67 25.98
C TRP A 607 -25.67 -5.01 25.44
N LEU A 608 -26.47 -5.68 24.59
CA LEU A 608 -26.09 -6.93 23.95
C LEU A 608 -24.84 -6.77 23.08
N LEU A 609 -24.81 -5.75 22.23
CA LEU A 609 -23.68 -5.47 21.32
C LEU A 609 -22.38 -5.14 22.09
N LEU A 610 -22.50 -4.35 23.17
CA LEU A 610 -21.37 -4.05 24.05
C LEU A 610 -20.88 -5.32 24.79
N ALA A 611 -21.80 -6.14 25.30
CA ALA A 611 -21.45 -7.38 26.00
C ALA A 611 -20.72 -8.38 25.08
N ILE A 612 -21.15 -8.51 23.82
CA ILE A 612 -20.45 -9.32 22.80
C ILE A 612 -19.03 -8.81 22.61
N SER A 613 -18.87 -7.50 22.36
CA SER A 613 -17.56 -6.90 22.06
C SER A 613 -16.59 -7.02 23.24
N VAL A 614 -17.06 -6.75 24.46
CA VAL A 614 -16.26 -6.91 25.69
C VAL A 614 -15.93 -8.38 25.93
N GLY A 615 -16.88 -9.29 25.75
CA GLY A 615 -16.68 -10.74 25.91
C GLY A 615 -15.62 -11.29 24.95
N VAL A 616 -15.68 -10.93 23.67
CA VAL A 616 -14.67 -11.31 22.66
C VAL A 616 -13.31 -10.70 23.00
N SER A 617 -13.27 -9.41 23.36
CA SER A 617 -12.05 -8.70 23.75
C SER A 617 -11.34 -9.39 24.92
N VAL A 618 -12.07 -9.74 25.98
CA VAL A 618 -11.54 -10.48 27.13
C VAL A 618 -11.09 -11.88 26.73
N GLY A 619 -11.93 -12.62 25.99
CA GLY A 619 -11.64 -14.00 25.58
C GLY A 619 -10.43 -14.15 24.64
N THR A 620 -10.10 -13.10 23.88
CA THR A 620 -9.00 -13.12 22.89
C THR A 620 -7.75 -12.36 23.34
N SER A 621 -7.76 -11.78 24.54
CA SER A 621 -6.62 -11.02 25.07
C SER A 621 -5.33 -11.85 25.24
N GLY A 622 -5.43 -13.18 25.29
CA GLY A 622 -4.28 -14.09 25.36
C GLY A 622 -3.85 -14.71 24.02
N THR A 623 -4.52 -14.37 22.91
CA THR A 623 -4.26 -14.98 21.61
C THR A 623 -2.90 -14.56 21.08
N PHE A 624 -2.13 -15.54 20.59
CA PHE A 624 -0.83 -15.27 19.97
C PHE A 624 -1.03 -14.57 18.60
N PRO A 625 -0.41 -13.39 18.35
CA PRO A 625 -0.68 -12.58 17.16
C PRO A 625 -0.17 -13.14 15.82
N TYR A 626 0.82 -14.03 15.81
CA TYR A 626 1.61 -14.34 14.60
C TYR A 626 1.48 -15.79 14.13
N SER A 627 1.75 -16.01 12.84
CA SER A 627 1.84 -17.34 12.22
C SER A 627 2.88 -17.34 11.09
N THR A 628 3.09 -18.46 10.41
CA THR A 628 3.95 -18.52 9.21
C THR A 628 3.40 -17.71 8.04
N LEU A 629 2.07 -17.51 7.99
CA LEU A 629 1.38 -16.73 6.95
C LEU A 629 1.11 -15.29 7.39
N ALA A 630 1.41 -14.95 8.64
CA ALA A 630 1.31 -13.60 9.21
C ALA A 630 2.49 -13.40 10.18
N PRO A 631 3.73 -13.31 9.66
CA PRO A 631 4.93 -13.41 10.47
C PRO A 631 5.23 -12.13 11.24
N LYS A 632 5.91 -12.28 12.38
CA LYS A 632 6.56 -11.20 13.12
C LYS A 632 7.81 -10.75 12.36
N ARG A 633 7.93 -9.48 12.01
CA ARG A 633 9.09 -8.94 11.29
C ARG A 633 10.19 -8.49 12.24
N ILE A 634 11.40 -8.98 11.99
CA ILE A 634 12.59 -8.73 12.80
C ILE A 634 13.74 -8.36 11.88
N ILE A 635 14.41 -7.26 12.21
CA ILE A 635 15.68 -6.90 11.60
C ILE A 635 16.79 -7.29 12.58
N LEU A 636 17.71 -8.11 12.11
CA LEU A 636 18.93 -8.50 12.81
C LEU A 636 20.11 -7.89 12.06
N GLN A 637 21.04 -7.25 12.74
CA GLN A 637 22.33 -6.95 12.13
C GLN A 637 23.48 -7.37 13.03
N HIS A 638 24.55 -7.85 12.42
CA HIS A 638 25.84 -7.95 13.08
C HIS A 638 26.60 -6.65 12.81
N SER A 639 26.69 -5.79 13.82
CA SER A 639 27.29 -4.47 13.72
C SER A 639 28.77 -4.52 14.10
N PHE A 640 29.61 -3.90 13.28
CA PHE A 640 31.00 -3.58 13.59
C PHE A 640 31.17 -2.07 13.63
N ARG A 641 31.52 -1.52 14.79
CA ARG A 641 31.99 -0.13 14.84
C ARG A 641 33.46 -0.08 14.51
N THR A 642 33.83 0.84 13.64
CA THR A 642 35.19 0.95 13.10
C THR A 642 35.78 2.33 13.37
N SER A 643 37.09 2.36 13.61
CA SER A 643 37.89 3.57 13.73
C SER A 643 39.17 3.39 12.94
N GLY A 644 39.31 4.14 11.84
CA GLY A 644 40.34 3.87 10.83
C GLY A 644 40.20 2.46 10.28
N ASP A 645 41.29 1.69 10.29
CA ASP A 645 41.31 0.30 9.81
C ASP A 645 41.09 -0.74 10.94
N SER A 646 40.57 -0.33 12.10
CA SER A 646 40.34 -1.22 13.26
C SER A 646 38.86 -1.33 13.64
N ILE A 647 38.42 -2.54 13.98
CA ILE A 647 37.12 -2.79 14.63
C ILE A 647 37.29 -2.51 16.12
N ILE A 648 36.46 -1.62 16.67
CA ILE A 648 36.49 -1.21 18.09
C ILE A 648 35.38 -1.86 18.92
N GLU A 649 34.26 -2.21 18.30
CA GLU A 649 33.10 -2.83 18.94
C GLU A 649 32.39 -3.75 17.95
N ALA A 650 31.88 -4.88 18.45
CA ALA A 650 31.05 -5.81 17.69
C ALA A 650 29.80 -6.19 18.51
N SER A 651 28.64 -6.26 17.85
CA SER A 651 27.39 -6.66 18.50
C SER A 651 26.35 -7.19 17.53
N HIS A 652 25.46 -8.05 18.02
CA HIS A 652 24.18 -8.31 17.36
C HIS A 652 23.15 -7.28 17.82
N ASP A 653 22.60 -6.52 16.87
CA ASP A 653 21.53 -5.56 17.09
C ASP A 653 20.21 -6.08 16.52
N PHE A 654 19.14 -5.96 17.30
CA PHE A 654 17.81 -6.43 16.95
C PHE A 654 16.82 -5.27 16.96
N ALA A 655 15.94 -5.23 15.96
CA ALA A 655 14.80 -4.34 15.94
C ALA A 655 13.57 -5.02 15.34
N THR A 656 12.40 -4.45 15.61
CA THR A 656 11.11 -4.91 15.08
C THR A 656 10.45 -3.82 14.26
N VAL A 657 9.57 -4.22 13.33
CA VAL A 657 8.87 -3.31 12.40
C VAL A 657 7.41 -3.04 12.82
N ASP A 658 6.92 -3.73 13.86
CA ASP A 658 5.56 -3.58 14.38
C ASP A 658 5.58 -3.32 15.91
N PRO A 659 4.43 -2.94 16.52
CA PRO A 659 4.34 -2.53 17.92
C PRO A 659 4.79 -3.54 18.98
N ASN A 660 4.85 -4.85 18.69
CA ASN A 660 5.29 -5.82 19.69
C ASN A 660 6.83 -5.82 19.79
N PRO A 661 7.43 -5.46 20.95
CA PRO A 661 8.87 -5.24 21.07
C PRO A 661 9.70 -6.53 21.03
N MET A 662 11.02 -6.42 20.93
CA MET A 662 11.92 -7.57 21.04
C MET A 662 11.78 -8.34 22.36
N THR A 663 11.38 -7.69 23.46
CA THR A 663 11.09 -8.38 24.73
C THR A 663 9.93 -9.37 24.61
N PHE A 664 8.94 -9.08 23.77
CA PHE A 664 7.88 -10.04 23.40
C PHE A 664 8.49 -11.23 22.64
N VAL A 665 9.35 -10.96 21.66
CA VAL A 665 10.01 -12.02 20.88
C VAL A 665 10.82 -12.94 21.78
N PHE A 666 11.70 -12.40 22.64
CA PHE A 666 12.53 -13.21 23.54
C PHE A 666 11.71 -14.02 24.55
N LYS A 667 10.54 -13.53 24.97
CA LYS A 667 9.61 -14.28 25.83
C LYS A 667 8.98 -15.47 25.11
N HIS A 668 8.66 -15.33 23.83
CA HIS A 668 7.96 -16.33 23.03
C HIS A 668 8.89 -17.21 22.16
N ALA A 669 10.19 -16.90 22.11
CA ALA A 669 11.23 -17.65 21.42
C ALA A 669 12.42 -17.93 22.37
N PRO A 670 12.24 -18.84 23.37
CA PRO A 670 13.26 -19.09 24.40
C PRO A 670 14.58 -19.60 23.83
N LEU A 671 14.55 -20.39 22.75
CA LEU A 671 15.75 -20.89 22.08
C LEU A 671 16.64 -19.76 21.54
N VAL A 672 16.05 -18.67 21.06
CA VAL A 672 16.81 -17.48 20.63
C VAL A 672 17.49 -16.89 21.86
N ARG A 673 16.73 -16.63 22.94
CA ARG A 673 17.26 -16.05 24.17
C ARG A 673 18.39 -16.89 24.78
N GLU A 674 18.22 -18.21 24.84
CA GLU A 674 19.21 -19.16 25.36
C GLU A 674 20.49 -19.23 24.51
N SER A 675 20.40 -18.90 23.22
CA SER A 675 21.56 -18.86 22.32
C SER A 675 22.38 -17.58 22.44
N LEU A 676 21.88 -16.55 23.13
CA LEU A 676 22.59 -15.28 23.31
C LEU A 676 23.61 -15.41 24.46
N ALA A 677 24.84 -14.99 24.21
CA ALA A 677 25.93 -15.10 25.19
C ALA A 677 25.72 -14.24 26.44
N THR A 678 24.98 -13.14 26.30
CA THR A 678 24.64 -12.21 27.38
C THR A 678 23.19 -11.77 27.27
N GLU A 679 22.63 -11.30 28.39
CA GLU A 679 21.29 -10.70 28.40
C GLU A 679 21.22 -9.50 27.44
N PRO A 680 20.23 -9.44 26.53
CA PRO A 680 20.03 -8.31 25.64
C PRO A 680 19.76 -7.03 26.41
N THR A 681 20.45 -5.96 26.04
CA THR A 681 20.27 -4.63 26.64
C THR A 681 19.71 -3.66 25.62
N LEU A 682 19.03 -2.61 26.06
CA LEU A 682 18.64 -1.52 25.16
C LEU A 682 19.90 -0.83 24.63
N SER A 683 19.97 -0.62 23.32
CA SER A 683 21.11 0.06 22.70
C SER A 683 21.26 1.47 23.27
N GLN A 684 22.51 1.87 23.52
CA GLN A 684 22.85 3.23 23.97
C GLN A 684 22.77 4.26 22.83
N HIS A 685 22.68 3.80 21.58
CA HIS A 685 22.63 4.62 20.38
C HIS A 685 21.19 4.74 19.86
N SER A 686 20.86 5.81 19.15
CA SER A 686 19.56 5.92 18.48
C SER A 686 19.43 4.83 17.42
N GLY A 687 18.24 4.23 17.30
CA GLY A 687 17.97 3.19 16.29
C GLY A 687 18.28 3.66 14.86
N ALA A 688 18.03 4.94 14.57
CA ALA A 688 18.35 5.58 13.29
C ALA A 688 19.85 5.51 12.92
N ASN A 689 20.74 5.67 13.89
CA ASN A 689 22.19 5.63 13.65
C ASN A 689 22.72 4.19 13.67
N THR A 690 22.12 3.33 14.49
CA THR A 690 22.45 1.91 14.55
C THR A 690 22.14 1.22 13.22
N PHE A 691 21.01 1.53 12.59
CA PHE A 691 20.59 0.97 11.30
C PHE A 691 20.75 1.97 10.15
N LEU A 692 21.75 2.86 10.17
CA LEU A 692 21.91 3.95 9.19
C LEU A 692 21.91 3.45 7.73
N ALA A 693 22.51 2.29 7.46
CA ALA A 693 22.53 1.70 6.13
C ALA A 693 21.14 1.32 5.57
N LEU A 694 20.10 1.28 6.41
CA LEU A 694 18.70 1.06 6.03
C LEU A 694 17.88 2.38 5.96
N TYR A 695 18.48 3.55 6.14
CA TYR A 695 17.75 4.82 6.09
C TYR A 695 16.97 4.99 4.77
N PRO A 696 15.72 5.51 4.76
CA PRO A 696 14.93 5.95 5.90
C PRO A 696 14.09 4.83 6.55
N ILE A 697 14.16 3.57 6.07
CA ILE A 697 13.49 2.41 6.70
C ILE A 697 13.92 2.27 8.17
N SER A 698 15.16 2.63 8.49
CA SER A 698 15.66 2.66 9.88
C SER A 698 14.83 3.51 10.84
N LEU A 699 14.08 4.50 10.33
CA LEU A 699 13.19 5.35 11.13
C LEU A 699 11.83 4.68 11.45
N MET A 700 11.52 3.57 10.77
CA MET A 700 10.35 2.73 11.07
C MET A 700 10.67 1.63 12.10
N LEU A 701 11.93 1.46 12.49
CA LEU A 701 12.35 0.39 13.38
C LEU A 701 12.14 0.74 14.85
N SER A 702 11.80 -0.27 15.66
CA SER A 702 11.67 -0.12 17.10
C SER A 702 13.01 0.26 17.75
N ARG A 703 12.98 0.65 19.03
CA ARG A 703 14.22 0.75 19.82
C ARG A 703 15.02 -0.54 19.71
N SER A 704 16.30 -0.40 19.43
CA SER A 704 17.18 -1.53 19.19
C SER A 704 17.64 -2.17 20.50
N PHE A 705 17.71 -3.49 20.49
CA PHE A 705 18.35 -4.27 21.54
C PHE A 705 19.70 -4.73 21.03
N GLN A 706 20.72 -4.67 21.89
CA GLN A 706 22.10 -5.00 21.56
C GLN A 706 22.60 -6.13 22.46
N VAL A 707 23.31 -7.06 21.85
CA VAL A 707 24.04 -8.15 22.51
C VAL A 707 25.51 -8.02 22.11
N PRO A 708 26.42 -7.64 23.03
CA PRO A 708 27.84 -7.58 22.75
C PRO A 708 28.38 -8.95 22.33
N THR A 709 29.20 -8.97 21.29
CA THR A 709 29.91 -10.17 20.84
C THR A 709 31.40 -10.01 21.04
N LEU A 710 32.09 -11.09 21.37
CA LEU A 710 33.55 -11.11 21.25
C LEU A 710 33.89 -10.87 19.77
N ALA A 711 34.82 -9.96 19.48
CA ALA A 711 35.46 -9.95 18.18
C ALA A 711 36.08 -11.34 17.96
N GLY A 712 35.42 -12.18 17.16
CA GLY A 712 35.88 -13.52 16.83
C GLY A 712 37.27 -13.51 16.17
N PRO A 713 37.89 -14.69 15.92
CA PRO A 713 39.18 -14.76 15.22
C PRO A 713 39.09 -13.94 13.94
N PRO A 714 40.20 -13.27 13.54
CA PRO A 714 40.13 -12.03 12.79
C PRO A 714 39.21 -12.22 11.60
N TYR A 715 38.13 -11.43 11.56
CA TYR A 715 37.44 -11.16 10.30
C TYR A 715 38.56 -10.95 9.28
N PRO A 716 38.55 -11.70 8.16
CA PRO A 716 39.67 -11.73 7.23
C PRO A 716 40.10 -10.28 7.01
N GLN A 717 41.42 -10.00 7.00
CA GLN A 717 42.03 -8.68 6.83
C GLN A 717 41.58 -8.03 5.51
N ALA A 718 40.30 -7.71 5.47
CA ALA A 718 39.52 -7.07 4.48
C ALA A 718 39.72 -5.59 4.72
N SER A 719 40.02 -4.85 3.67
CA SER A 719 39.92 -3.40 3.73
C SER A 719 38.50 -3.07 4.21
N LEU A 720 38.40 -2.44 5.38
CA LEU A 720 37.13 -2.00 5.95
C LEU A 720 36.61 -0.81 5.15
N PRO A 721 35.27 -0.65 5.03
CA PRO A 721 34.72 0.54 4.41
C PRO A 721 35.14 1.78 5.19
N LYS A 722 35.60 2.82 4.48
CA LYS A 722 36.10 4.03 5.10
C LYS A 722 35.88 5.26 4.25
N LEU A 723 35.72 6.38 4.95
CA LEU A 723 35.66 7.71 4.37
C LEU A 723 37.02 8.40 4.54
N LEU A 724 37.62 8.82 3.43
CA LEU A 724 38.92 9.48 3.38
C LEU A 724 38.75 10.94 2.95
N LEU A 725 39.26 11.87 3.76
CA LEU A 725 39.43 13.26 3.34
C LEU A 725 40.71 13.36 2.51
N THR A 726 40.57 13.64 1.21
CA THR A 726 41.71 13.72 0.28
C THR A 726 42.27 15.13 0.19
N GLU A 727 41.42 16.14 0.23
CA GLU A 727 41.80 17.54 0.11
C GLU A 727 40.85 18.45 0.90
N SER A 728 41.38 19.53 1.48
CA SER A 728 40.62 20.59 2.14
C SER A 728 41.10 21.95 1.63
N ILE A 729 40.25 22.64 0.89
CA ILE A 729 40.54 23.94 0.28
C ILE A 729 39.82 25.03 1.07
N PRO A 730 40.55 26.00 1.68
CA PRO A 730 39.94 27.15 2.33
C PRO A 730 39.17 28.02 1.34
N GLY A 731 37.95 28.41 1.69
CA GLY A 731 37.10 29.34 0.95
C GLY A 731 37.07 30.74 1.55
N THR A 732 36.28 31.63 0.96
CA THR A 732 36.05 32.98 1.50
C THR A 732 35.07 32.97 2.68
N LEU A 733 35.14 33.96 3.57
CA LEU A 733 34.16 34.17 4.66
C LEU A 733 34.02 32.99 5.64
N GLY A 734 35.14 32.30 5.95
CA GLY A 734 35.14 31.19 6.92
C GLY A 734 34.48 29.92 6.41
N THR A 735 34.47 29.71 5.09
CA THR A 735 34.04 28.46 4.44
C THR A 735 35.23 27.61 4.02
N ARG A 736 35.00 26.34 3.73
CA ARG A 736 35.98 25.40 3.18
C ARG A 736 35.27 24.38 2.29
N ARG A 737 35.97 23.91 1.26
CA ARG A 737 35.57 22.77 0.43
C ARG A 737 36.38 21.55 0.83
N LEU A 738 35.69 20.47 1.16
CA LEU A 738 36.26 19.19 1.56
C LEU A 738 36.04 18.18 0.44
N PHE A 739 37.08 17.46 0.03
CA PHE A 739 37.00 16.40 -0.98
C PHE A 739 37.13 15.04 -0.31
N PHE A 740 36.19 14.15 -0.61
CA PHE A 740 36.07 12.85 0.02
C PHE A 740 36.18 11.73 -0.99
N GLU A 741 36.79 10.63 -0.57
CA GLU A 741 36.69 9.32 -1.20
C GLU A 741 36.05 8.34 -0.20
N LEU A 742 34.91 7.76 -0.57
CA LEU A 742 34.32 6.64 0.14
C LEU A 742 34.72 5.34 -0.55
N ASP A 743 35.53 4.56 0.17
CA ASP A 743 35.94 3.21 -0.19
C ASP A 743 35.03 2.22 0.53
N LEU A 744 34.37 1.33 -0.22
CA LEU A 744 33.53 0.28 0.35
C LEU A 744 34.34 -0.93 0.84
N GLY A 745 35.67 -0.90 0.63
CA GLY A 745 36.56 -1.95 1.08
C GLY A 745 36.44 -3.20 0.21
N SER A 746 36.69 -4.37 0.82
CA SER A 746 36.62 -5.66 0.12
C SER A 746 35.30 -6.39 0.35
N LEU A 747 34.23 -5.65 0.64
CA LEU A 747 32.88 -6.18 0.81
C LEU A 747 32.36 -6.70 -0.54
N GLN A 748 31.59 -7.79 -0.51
CA GLN A 748 31.23 -8.53 -1.73
C GLN A 748 29.79 -8.30 -2.18
N GLU A 749 28.84 -8.25 -1.23
CA GLU A 749 27.40 -8.20 -1.51
C GLU A 749 26.78 -6.96 -0.85
N VAL A 750 27.38 -5.79 -1.09
CA VAL A 750 26.92 -4.52 -0.52
C VAL A 750 25.53 -4.19 -1.06
N TRP A 751 24.53 -4.23 -0.18
CA TRP A 751 23.16 -3.83 -0.52
C TRP A 751 23.03 -2.30 -0.61
N GLY A 752 23.76 -1.58 0.24
CA GLY A 752 23.82 -0.13 0.19
C GLY A 752 24.71 0.47 1.27
N ALA A 753 25.15 1.69 1.03
CA ALA A 753 25.85 2.53 2.00
C ALA A 753 25.07 3.83 2.22
N ALA A 754 25.19 4.43 3.41
CA ALA A 754 24.59 5.70 3.72
C ALA A 754 25.54 6.57 4.55
N ILE A 755 25.57 7.86 4.24
CA ILE A 755 26.20 8.88 5.07
C ILE A 755 25.14 9.79 5.67
N ASN A 756 25.28 10.10 6.95
CA ASN A 756 24.53 11.16 7.63
C ASN A 756 25.50 12.29 7.96
N VAL A 757 25.30 13.44 7.32
CA VAL A 757 26.13 14.63 7.48
C VAL A 757 25.43 15.62 8.40
N THR A 758 26.00 15.86 9.57
CA THR A 758 25.47 16.78 10.58
C THR A 758 26.42 17.97 10.76
N GLY A 759 25.91 19.20 10.70
CA GLY A 759 26.71 20.40 10.90
C GLY A 759 26.44 21.49 9.86
N PRO A 760 27.34 22.47 9.69
CA PRO A 760 27.12 23.65 8.85
C PRO A 760 27.43 23.37 7.37
N LEU A 761 26.80 22.35 6.80
CA LEU A 761 26.87 22.02 5.38
C LEU A 761 26.16 23.10 4.56
N LEU A 762 26.83 23.59 3.52
CA LEU A 762 26.35 24.65 2.62
C LEU A 762 25.96 24.07 1.25
N ASN A 763 26.77 23.14 0.74
CA ASN A 763 26.50 22.46 -0.53
C ASN A 763 27.31 21.15 -0.62
N TRP A 764 27.01 20.31 -1.62
CA TRP A 764 27.80 19.12 -1.94
C TRP A 764 27.72 18.78 -3.44
N SER A 765 28.53 17.82 -3.89
CA SER A 765 28.49 17.35 -5.28
C SER A 765 27.45 16.26 -5.55
N LEU A 766 26.75 15.79 -4.52
CA LEU A 766 25.78 14.70 -4.58
C LEU A 766 24.40 15.24 -5.00
N SER A 767 23.50 14.35 -5.44
CA SER A 767 22.12 14.69 -5.85
C SER A 767 22.02 15.92 -6.75
N ASN A 768 22.73 15.89 -7.88
CA ASN A 768 22.78 16.99 -8.84
C ASN A 768 23.16 18.35 -8.23
N GLN A 769 24.07 18.32 -7.23
CA GLN A 769 24.52 19.49 -6.48
C GLN A 769 23.41 20.21 -5.70
N SER A 770 22.39 19.44 -5.28
CA SER A 770 21.32 19.94 -4.42
C SER A 770 21.35 19.20 -3.09
N LEU A 771 21.30 19.96 -2.00
CA LEU A 771 21.03 19.38 -0.69
C LEU A 771 19.56 18.90 -0.65
N PRO A 772 19.27 17.73 -0.09
CA PRO A 772 17.91 17.34 0.24
C PRO A 772 17.37 18.25 1.35
N GLY A 773 16.06 18.20 1.60
CA GLY A 773 15.50 18.84 2.80
C GLY A 773 16.25 18.36 4.05
N SER A 774 16.52 19.26 4.99
CA SER A 774 17.25 18.90 6.21
C SER A 774 16.36 18.08 7.15
N GLU A 775 16.89 16.99 7.69
CA GLU A 775 16.30 16.29 8.81
C GLU A 775 16.74 16.99 10.11
N ILE A 776 15.80 17.45 10.93
CA ILE A 776 16.11 18.12 12.21
C ILE A 776 15.79 17.15 13.34
N VAL A 777 16.83 16.59 13.97
CA VAL A 777 16.63 15.76 15.16
C VAL A 777 16.48 16.68 16.38
N ASN A 778 15.26 16.79 16.92
CA ASN A 778 14.98 17.38 18.25
C ASN A 778 15.58 18.78 18.50
N GLY A 779 15.60 19.66 17.50
CA GLY A 779 16.19 21.01 17.62
C GLY A 779 17.72 21.05 17.54
N GLY A 780 18.36 19.96 17.16
CA GLY A 780 19.78 19.89 16.82
C GLY A 780 20.14 20.52 15.47
N PRO A 781 21.43 20.54 15.10
CA PRO A 781 21.87 21.04 13.80
C PRO A 781 21.24 20.22 12.65
N PRO A 782 21.04 20.84 11.46
CA PRO A 782 20.48 20.14 10.31
C PRO A 782 21.34 18.95 9.92
N SER A 783 20.67 17.85 9.55
CA SER A 783 21.27 16.61 9.05
C SER A 783 20.83 16.38 7.60
N TYR A 784 21.77 15.91 6.78
CA TYR A 784 21.56 15.57 5.38
C TYR A 784 22.04 14.15 5.13
N VAL A 785 21.17 13.30 4.60
CA VAL A 785 21.48 11.88 4.38
C VAL A 785 21.62 11.61 2.89
N CYS A 786 22.70 10.94 2.51
CA CYS A 786 22.88 10.41 1.15
C CYS A 786 23.10 8.91 1.20
N ARG A 787 22.35 8.16 0.37
CA ARG A 787 22.57 6.75 0.11
C ARG A 787 23.37 6.55 -1.17
N PHE A 788 24.24 5.55 -1.14
CA PHE A 788 25.03 5.07 -2.25
C PHE A 788 24.62 3.64 -2.57
N SER A 789 24.41 3.36 -3.86
CA SER A 789 24.07 2.04 -4.36
C SER A 789 24.85 1.72 -5.63
N GLY A 790 25.14 0.44 -5.86
CA GLY A 790 25.77 -0.04 -7.08
C GLY A 790 27.08 -0.79 -6.87
N LYS A 791 27.25 -1.82 -7.70
CA LYS A 791 28.44 -2.68 -7.76
C LYS A 791 29.57 -1.98 -8.53
N SER A 792 30.46 -1.31 -7.80
CA SER A 792 31.71 -0.78 -8.37
C SER A 792 32.87 -0.96 -7.41
N SER A 793 34.02 -1.42 -7.93
CA SER A 793 35.29 -1.40 -7.21
C SER A 793 35.91 0.00 -7.14
N GLU A 794 35.30 0.99 -7.78
CA GLU A 794 35.74 2.36 -7.77
C GLU A 794 35.29 3.09 -6.50
N THR A 795 36.18 3.93 -5.96
CA THR A 795 35.84 4.78 -4.82
C THR A 795 34.82 5.85 -5.22
N TRP A 796 33.89 6.14 -4.32
CA TRP A 796 32.94 7.23 -4.48
C TRP A 796 33.64 8.55 -4.18
N LYS A 797 33.85 9.37 -5.20
CA LYS A 797 34.45 10.70 -5.06
C LYS A 797 33.36 11.76 -5.02
N PHE A 798 33.39 12.62 -4.01
CA PHE A 798 32.47 13.75 -3.87
C PHE A 798 33.10 14.90 -3.09
N TRP A 799 32.50 16.09 -3.16
CA TRP A 799 32.93 17.23 -2.37
C TRP A 799 31.78 17.82 -1.55
N MET A 800 32.12 18.52 -0.48
CA MET A 800 31.19 19.24 0.39
C MET A 800 31.73 20.64 0.70
N ASP A 801 30.88 21.64 0.56
CA ASP A 801 31.13 23.00 1.05
C ASP A 801 30.53 23.13 2.45
N ALA A 802 31.33 23.56 3.42
CA ALA A 802 30.89 23.74 4.79
C ALA A 802 31.51 24.99 5.44
N LYS A 803 30.92 25.47 6.53
CA LYS A 803 31.61 26.46 7.39
C LYS A 803 32.79 25.81 8.11
N THR A 804 33.78 26.62 8.46
CA THR A 804 34.99 26.17 9.20
C THR A 804 34.68 25.83 10.65
N SER A 805 33.63 26.42 11.23
CA SER A 805 33.16 26.13 12.58
C SER A 805 31.64 26.27 12.67
N PRO A 806 30.93 25.39 13.41
CA PRO A 806 31.45 24.20 14.13
C PRO A 806 31.91 23.06 13.18
N PRO A 807 32.59 22.02 13.69
CA PRO A 807 33.04 20.87 12.88
C PRO A 807 31.91 20.17 12.12
N LEU A 808 32.27 19.52 11.02
CA LEU A 808 31.35 18.69 10.24
C LEU A 808 31.43 17.25 10.76
N ARG A 809 30.32 16.69 11.23
CA ARG A 809 30.25 15.29 11.64
C ARG A 809 29.65 14.44 10.52
N ILE A 810 30.31 13.34 10.17
CA ILE A 810 29.82 12.39 9.18
C ILE A 810 29.74 11.00 9.81
N GLU A 811 28.54 10.44 9.86
CA GLU A 811 28.32 9.04 10.22
C GLU A 811 28.19 8.23 8.93
N LEU A 812 28.85 7.08 8.85
CA LEU A 812 28.85 6.16 7.71
C LEU A 812 28.30 4.81 8.18
N GLY A 813 27.32 4.27 7.44
CA GLY A 813 26.85 2.91 7.57
C GLY A 813 26.93 2.17 6.24
N VAL A 814 27.52 0.98 6.23
CA VAL A 814 27.60 0.11 5.04
C VAL A 814 27.06 -1.26 5.38
N LEU A 815 26.05 -1.72 4.64
CA LEU A 815 25.43 -3.03 4.83
C LEU A 815 25.96 -4.03 3.79
N ASP A 816 26.65 -5.05 4.27
CA ASP A 816 27.00 -6.25 3.51
C ASP A 816 25.99 -7.35 3.82
N GLN A 817 25.49 -8.02 2.78
CA GLN A 817 24.50 -9.09 2.94
C GLN A 817 25.13 -10.39 3.45
N LYS A 818 26.44 -10.52 3.31
CA LYS A 818 27.17 -11.69 3.77
C LYS A 818 27.09 -11.81 5.29
N LEU A 819 26.53 -12.92 5.73
CA LEU A 819 26.42 -13.26 7.15
C LEU A 819 27.57 -14.15 7.59
N ASP A 820 28.06 -13.92 8.79
CA ASP A 820 29.00 -14.84 9.45
C ASP A 820 28.26 -16.07 10.02
N GLU A 821 29.02 -17.12 10.30
CA GLU A 821 28.47 -18.40 10.78
C GLU A 821 27.67 -18.24 12.09
N THR A 822 28.10 -17.36 13.00
CA THR A 822 27.39 -17.16 14.27
C THR A 822 26.03 -16.52 14.06
N THR A 823 25.93 -15.55 13.15
CA THR A 823 24.66 -14.92 12.76
C THR A 823 23.73 -15.92 12.06
N ILE A 824 24.26 -16.77 11.18
CA ILE A 824 23.47 -17.84 10.51
C ILE A 824 22.91 -18.82 11.54
N VAL A 825 23.73 -19.29 12.48
CA VAL A 825 23.30 -20.22 13.55
C VAL A 825 22.24 -19.57 14.43
N LEU A 826 22.39 -18.29 14.75
CA LEU A 826 21.41 -17.52 15.53
C LEU A 826 20.08 -17.38 14.78
N MET A 827 20.09 -17.07 13.49
CA MET A 827 18.88 -17.01 12.66
C MET A 827 18.09 -18.32 12.67
N GLN A 828 18.78 -19.46 12.63
CA GLN A 828 18.15 -20.79 12.68
C GLN A 828 17.45 -21.10 14.01
N LYS A 829 17.70 -20.32 15.08
CA LYS A 829 17.00 -20.46 16.37
C LYS A 829 15.66 -19.74 16.39
N PHE A 830 15.41 -18.83 15.45
CA PHE A 830 14.12 -18.16 15.37
C PHE A 830 13.02 -19.14 14.93
N PRO A 831 11.84 -19.07 15.57
CA PRO A 831 10.70 -19.89 15.18
C PRO A 831 10.12 -19.45 13.84
N LEU A 832 9.41 -20.34 13.15
CA LEU A 832 8.84 -20.09 11.82
C LEU A 832 7.77 -18.98 11.76
N TRP A 833 7.23 -18.55 12.90
CA TRP A 833 6.34 -17.37 12.93
C TRP A 833 7.11 -16.04 12.88
N ALA A 834 8.44 -16.06 12.96
CA ALA A 834 9.29 -14.89 12.80
C ALA A 834 9.91 -14.85 11.39
N ALA A 835 9.79 -13.72 10.72
CA ALA A 835 10.52 -13.38 9.51
C ALA A 835 11.73 -12.51 9.91
N VAL A 836 12.92 -13.07 9.79
CA VAL A 836 14.17 -12.39 10.14
C VAL A 836 14.87 -11.95 8.86
N VAL A 837 15.06 -10.64 8.70
CA VAL A 837 15.97 -10.07 7.71
C VAL A 837 17.28 -9.77 8.42
N ALA A 838 18.39 -10.25 7.87
CA ALA A 838 19.70 -10.11 8.48
C ALA A 838 20.75 -9.52 7.54
N GLY A 839 21.73 -8.82 8.11
CA GLY A 839 22.92 -8.35 7.39
C GLY A 839 24.08 -8.01 8.32
N THR A 840 25.24 -7.77 7.75
CA THR A 840 26.45 -7.33 8.46
C THR A 840 26.66 -5.84 8.19
N THR A 841 26.70 -5.02 9.24
CA THR A 841 26.79 -3.56 9.08
C THR A 841 28.10 -3.03 9.65
N TYR A 842 28.80 -2.20 8.88
CA TYR A 842 29.99 -1.47 9.32
C TYR A 842 29.63 -0.01 9.59
N LEU A 843 29.92 0.47 10.80
CA LEU A 843 29.53 1.79 11.30
C LEU A 843 30.76 2.60 11.67
N SER A 844 30.93 3.78 11.06
CA SER A 844 32.02 4.72 11.37
C SER A 844 31.48 6.11 11.69
N SER A 845 32.22 6.87 12.50
CA SER A 845 31.94 8.28 12.76
C SER A 845 33.21 9.10 12.56
N TYR A 846 33.09 10.20 11.84
CA TYR A 846 34.17 11.12 11.51
C TYR A 846 33.82 12.54 11.92
N GLU A 847 34.82 13.31 12.32
CA GLU A 847 34.71 14.74 12.62
C GLU A 847 35.80 15.48 11.83
N PHE A 848 35.39 16.44 11.00
CA PHE A 848 36.25 17.20 10.09
C PHE A 848 36.23 18.69 10.38
#